data_AF-A0A6H0XUD2-F1
#
_entry.id   AF-A0A6H0XUD2-F1
#
_cell.length_a   1.000
_cell.length_b   1.000
_cell.length_c   1.000
_cell.angle_alpha   90.00
_cell.angle_beta   90.00
_cell.angle_gamma   90.00
#
_symmetry.space_group_name_H-M   'P 1'
#
loop_
_entity.id
_entity.type
_entity.pdbx_description
1 polymer ?
#
loop_
_entity_poly.entity_id
_entity_poly.type
_entity_poly.pdbx_seq_one_letter_code
_entity_poly.pdbx_strand_id
1 'polypeptide(L)'
;MCSKARLASPTRVLDLDSDSVQVVTTHGKPGRYVALSYCWGVGNHFRTLKINMQDHMTNIAIDELPATLRDAIVMTRRLGFRYLWIDALCIIQDDADDWNREAQMMCSVYEQCALCLAVTSAASSFDGFLHPRTRSFVPAAVTIYGVDIPVGIRAQSLSATQMIGAGPLETRAWTLQERVLPPASLHFASEQILWECCEGFASEVQPGFQEDFRGANATFYGMSVHDMKLLTHGEGIDDPGKLWYQLVEAFSERRLTNPTDRLPAILGISQSFAKFVLNNAHKQRLDSSEIEDAIKELAVTSRASSDEIVEVVLNLGETYNKDPLVIRYVDTLLRARCILPSSLLLGLLQKFRFVQGVTQPALSTLSLPIFEEKAFHLVRVVLDDRLVLSSAWKLHGLVFALTRWLSAITDHEMAQQLELGPLHTVSTSMAGMYEAIAMLVYTVFGNRFFREIERQPWWKLRRPLVVSEVNRFDLNVLQPSHSQLSGWLQKLTMTRPFLEIDDKGKPIFTREQILAIPEALPIVQSRGGLFVWLSTMLSAQVYVDDSTFRNYLLVRYHDEPQAATLGVVVAAFDVLVNSAPGQGTPHLQKLVRSFICNRLPLIISSLATLTPTGGIEGCISMALASIELGPVTPWAPRQQR
;
A
#
# COMPACT_ATOMS: atom_id res chain seq x y z
N MET A 1 -26.32 -1.63 7.58
CA MET A 1 -25.16 -0.96 8.22
C MET A 1 -23.90 -1.27 7.40
N CYS A 2 -23.56 -0.43 6.43
CA CYS A 2 -22.32 -0.59 5.64
C CYS A 2 -21.10 -0.24 6.50
N SER A 3 -20.34 -1.24 6.95
CA SER A 3 -19.02 -1.02 7.54
C SER A 3 -18.02 -0.70 6.43
N LYS A 4 -17.87 0.58 6.11
CA LYS A 4 -16.78 1.05 5.24
C LYS A 4 -15.44 0.84 5.94
N ALA A 5 -14.42 0.44 5.17
CA ALA A 5 -13.04 0.36 5.62
C ALA A 5 -12.58 1.72 6.20
N ARG A 6 -11.72 1.67 7.23
CA ARG A 6 -11.32 2.82 8.04
C ARG A 6 -10.38 3.76 7.26
N LEU A 7 -10.93 4.84 6.67
CA LEU A 7 -10.20 6.11 6.44
C LEU A 7 -9.56 6.61 7.77
N ALA A 8 -8.66 7.58 7.68
CA ALA A 8 -7.99 8.17 8.83
C ALA A 8 -8.98 8.63 9.92
N SER A 9 -8.84 8.07 11.12
CA SER A 9 -9.61 8.46 12.29
C SER A 9 -9.10 9.78 12.89
N PRO A 10 -9.96 10.57 13.58
CA PRO A 10 -9.51 11.77 14.27
C PRO A 10 -8.35 11.45 15.22
N THR A 11 -7.30 12.27 15.22
CA THR A 11 -6.14 12.06 16.11
C THR A 11 -6.57 12.12 17.58
N ARG A 12 -7.53 12.99 17.89
CA ARG A 12 -8.04 13.24 19.24
C ARG A 12 -9.55 13.34 19.25
N VAL A 13 -10.16 12.92 20.34
CA VAL A 13 -11.60 13.07 20.64
C VAL A 13 -11.78 13.48 22.10
N LEU A 14 -12.93 14.03 22.44
CA LEU A 14 -13.36 14.15 23.82
C LEU A 14 -13.91 12.81 24.29
N ASP A 15 -13.35 12.30 25.39
CA ASP A 15 -13.91 11.20 26.15
C ASP A 15 -14.91 11.75 27.18
N LEU A 16 -16.15 11.28 27.10
CA LEU A 16 -17.26 11.70 27.96
C LEU A 16 -17.70 10.57 28.92
N ASP A 17 -16.89 9.51 29.06
CA ASP A 17 -17.10 8.45 30.06
C ASP A 17 -16.97 9.04 31.47
N SER A 18 -17.94 8.78 32.33
CA SER A 18 -18.12 9.41 33.67
C SER A 18 -18.45 10.91 33.67
N ASP A 19 -18.36 11.55 34.84
CA ASP A 19 -18.60 13.00 35.02
C ASP A 19 -17.45 13.89 34.49
N SER A 20 -16.26 13.33 34.25
CA SER A 20 -15.12 14.05 33.69
C SER A 20 -15.19 14.16 32.17
N VAL A 21 -14.63 15.25 31.62
CA VAL A 21 -14.51 15.47 30.17
C VAL A 21 -13.03 15.66 29.84
N GLN A 22 -12.47 14.87 28.93
CA GLN A 22 -11.03 14.89 28.67
C GLN A 22 -10.74 14.77 27.17
N VAL A 23 -9.70 15.43 26.69
CA VAL A 23 -9.15 15.21 25.34
C VAL A 23 -8.26 13.97 25.37
N VAL A 24 -8.60 12.94 24.59
CA VAL A 24 -7.83 11.70 24.50
C VAL A 24 -7.30 11.50 23.08
N THR A 25 -6.09 10.94 22.97
CA THR A 25 -5.50 10.57 21.68
C THR A 25 -5.99 9.17 21.28
N THR A 26 -6.44 9.02 20.04
CA THR A 26 -7.18 7.82 19.60
C THR A 26 -6.26 6.68 19.16
N HIS A 27 -4.99 6.98 18.86
CA HIS A 27 -4.02 6.04 18.27
C HIS A 27 -4.59 5.25 17.07
N GLY A 28 -5.45 5.89 16.27
CA GLY A 28 -6.10 5.30 15.10
C GLY A 28 -7.33 4.40 15.41
N LYS A 29 -7.83 4.42 16.65
CA LYS A 29 -9.02 3.66 17.09
C LYS A 29 -9.95 4.51 17.97
N PRO A 30 -10.66 5.50 17.41
CA PRO A 30 -11.47 6.46 18.16
C PRO A 30 -12.74 5.85 18.78
N GLY A 31 -13.16 4.65 18.36
CA GLY A 31 -14.51 4.15 18.64
C GLY A 31 -15.58 4.88 17.81
N ARG A 32 -16.86 4.70 18.14
CA ARG A 32 -17.96 5.47 17.53
C ARG A 32 -18.05 6.83 18.21
N TYR A 33 -18.02 7.90 17.42
CA TYR A 33 -18.06 9.28 17.92
C TYR A 33 -19.09 10.13 17.18
N VAL A 34 -19.48 11.21 17.84
CA VAL A 34 -20.32 12.28 17.29
C VAL A 34 -19.40 13.45 16.92
N ALA A 35 -19.68 14.17 15.83
CA ALA A 35 -18.99 15.42 15.50
C ALA A 35 -19.92 16.62 15.76
N LEU A 36 -19.36 17.76 16.19
CA LEU A 36 -20.10 19.00 16.35
C LEU A 36 -19.82 19.95 15.17
N SER A 37 -20.87 20.55 14.61
CA SER A 37 -20.80 21.65 13.64
C SER A 37 -21.51 22.86 14.24
N TYR A 38 -20.76 23.96 14.46
CA TYR A 38 -21.26 25.13 15.17
C TYR A 38 -20.51 26.41 14.77
N CYS A 39 -21.12 27.56 15.07
CA CYS A 39 -20.46 28.86 14.93
C CYS A 39 -19.62 29.17 16.17
N TRP A 40 -18.35 29.51 15.99
CA TRP A 40 -17.50 29.92 17.11
C TRP A 40 -17.94 31.26 17.71
N GLY A 41 -18.50 32.14 16.88
CA GLY A 41 -18.91 33.50 17.24
C GLY A 41 -17.76 34.51 17.10
N VAL A 42 -17.89 35.67 17.76
CA VAL A 42 -16.85 36.70 17.84
C VAL A 42 -16.29 36.74 19.26
N GLY A 43 -14.98 36.82 19.42
CA GLY A 43 -14.32 37.03 20.72
C GLY A 43 -13.33 35.92 21.10
N ASN A 44 -13.06 35.79 22.40
CA ASN A 44 -12.18 34.75 22.93
C ASN A 44 -12.91 33.41 22.98
N HIS A 45 -12.42 32.44 22.20
CA HIS A 45 -13.00 31.10 22.12
C HIS A 45 -12.33 30.15 23.11
N PHE A 46 -13.13 29.27 23.72
CA PHE A 46 -12.60 28.17 24.53
C PHE A 46 -11.97 27.13 23.59
N ARG A 47 -10.64 27.00 23.64
CA ARG A 47 -9.87 26.23 22.66
C ARG A 47 -8.63 25.58 23.26
N THR A 48 -8.19 24.50 22.64
CA THR A 48 -6.93 23.83 22.97
C THR A 48 -5.76 24.57 22.32
N LEU A 49 -4.78 24.88 23.14
CA LEU A 49 -3.50 25.50 22.83
C LEU A 49 -2.39 24.62 23.39
N LYS A 50 -1.15 24.79 22.92
CA LYS A 50 0.01 24.03 23.47
C LYS A 50 0.10 24.14 24.99
N ILE A 51 -0.21 25.32 25.53
CA ILE A 51 -0.06 25.62 26.96
C ILE A 51 -1.10 24.89 27.84
N ASN A 52 -2.32 24.68 27.36
CA ASN A 52 -3.41 24.08 28.15
C ASN A 52 -3.76 22.65 27.69
N MET A 53 -3.01 22.10 26.73
CA MET A 53 -3.22 20.75 26.20
C MET A 53 -3.16 19.68 27.31
N GLN A 54 -2.18 19.76 28.21
CA GLN A 54 -2.04 18.78 29.28
C GLN A 54 -3.20 18.84 30.28
N ASP A 55 -3.72 20.04 30.55
CA ASP A 55 -4.88 20.25 31.41
C ASP A 55 -6.13 19.66 30.75
N HIS A 56 -6.34 19.94 29.46
CA HIS A 56 -7.45 19.39 28.68
C HIS A 56 -7.41 17.86 28.57
N MET A 57 -6.22 17.24 28.57
CA MET A 57 -6.07 15.78 28.63
C MET A 57 -6.38 15.19 30.01
N THR A 58 -6.31 16.01 31.06
CA THR A 58 -6.52 15.57 32.45
C THR A 58 -7.96 15.78 32.90
N ASN A 59 -8.53 16.97 32.67
CA ASN A 59 -9.94 17.26 32.89
C ASN A 59 -10.29 18.64 32.33
N ILE A 60 -11.45 18.74 31.68
CA ILE A 60 -12.09 19.97 31.27
C ILE A 60 -13.30 20.18 32.17
N ALA A 61 -13.31 21.28 32.91
CA ALA A 61 -14.45 21.65 33.74
C ALA A 61 -15.65 22.00 32.85
N ILE A 62 -16.73 21.20 32.93
CA ILE A 62 -17.94 21.40 32.11
C ILE A 62 -18.54 22.80 32.34
N ASP A 63 -18.43 23.33 33.55
CA ASP A 63 -18.98 24.63 33.90
C ASP A 63 -18.27 25.81 33.22
N GLU A 64 -17.00 25.63 32.85
CA GLU A 64 -16.19 26.62 32.12
C GLU A 64 -16.46 26.58 30.60
N LEU A 65 -17.10 25.53 30.11
CA LEU A 65 -17.41 25.40 28.69
C LEU A 65 -18.51 26.39 28.26
N PRO A 66 -18.35 27.04 27.09
CA PRO A 66 -19.42 27.78 26.45
C PRO A 66 -20.71 26.95 26.30
N ALA A 67 -21.87 27.60 26.34
CA ALA A 67 -23.17 26.94 26.41
C ALA A 67 -23.39 25.93 25.26
N THR A 68 -22.98 26.26 24.04
CA THR A 68 -23.11 25.36 22.87
C THR A 68 -22.28 24.08 23.03
N LEU A 69 -21.08 24.18 23.61
CA LEU A 69 -20.19 23.02 23.80
C LEU A 69 -20.72 22.13 24.94
N ARG A 70 -21.26 22.75 25.99
CA ARG A 70 -21.93 22.07 27.10
C ARG A 70 -23.17 21.30 26.63
N ASP A 71 -24.02 21.95 25.83
CA ASP A 71 -25.21 21.36 25.25
C ASP A 71 -24.87 20.20 24.31
N ALA A 72 -23.78 20.31 23.54
CA ALA A 72 -23.28 19.22 22.71
C ALA A 72 -22.87 18.00 23.54
N ILE A 73 -22.13 18.18 24.65
CA ILE A 73 -21.78 17.09 25.58
C ILE A 73 -23.03 16.42 26.16
N VAL A 74 -24.01 17.22 26.60
CA VAL A 74 -25.27 16.70 27.13
C VAL A 74 -26.01 15.88 26.08
N MET A 75 -26.10 16.39 24.85
CA MET A 75 -26.79 15.70 23.77
C MET A 75 -26.08 14.41 23.35
N THR A 76 -24.75 14.42 23.23
CA THR A 76 -23.95 13.24 22.89
C THR A 76 -24.15 12.13 23.93
N ARG A 77 -24.10 12.46 25.23
CA ARG A 77 -24.38 11.49 26.30
C ARG A 77 -25.81 10.94 26.22
N ARG A 78 -26.81 11.80 25.97
CA ARG A 78 -28.22 11.38 25.83
C ARG A 78 -28.47 10.48 24.62
N LEU A 79 -27.70 10.63 23.55
CA LEU A 79 -27.75 9.75 22.37
C LEU A 79 -27.00 8.43 22.59
N GLY A 80 -26.37 8.22 23.75
CA GLY A 80 -25.64 7.00 24.08
C GLY A 80 -24.24 6.92 23.48
N PHE A 81 -23.67 8.05 23.05
CA PHE A 81 -22.29 8.11 22.56
C PHE A 81 -21.33 8.57 23.66
N ARG A 82 -20.18 7.91 23.72
CA ARG A 82 -19.08 8.25 24.64
C ARG A 82 -18.16 9.34 24.09
N TYR A 83 -17.93 9.34 22.77
CA TYR A 83 -16.92 10.18 22.17
C TYR A 83 -17.55 11.32 21.37
N LEU A 84 -16.98 12.53 21.53
CA LEU A 84 -17.38 13.74 20.81
C LEU A 84 -16.16 14.40 20.18
N TRP A 85 -16.26 14.82 18.94
CA TRP A 85 -15.23 15.62 18.27
C TRP A 85 -15.70 17.07 18.14
N ILE A 86 -14.86 17.99 18.62
CA ILE A 86 -15.07 19.45 18.51
C ILE A 86 -13.75 20.05 18.03
N ASP A 87 -13.77 20.71 16.87
CA ASP A 87 -12.60 21.32 16.23
C ASP A 87 -11.75 22.17 17.19
N ALA A 88 -12.37 23.05 17.97
CA ALA A 88 -11.70 23.95 18.91
C ALA A 88 -10.96 23.20 20.02
N LEU A 89 -11.36 21.97 20.35
CA LEU A 89 -10.80 21.18 21.46
C LEU A 89 -9.91 20.03 20.99
N CYS A 90 -10.21 19.44 19.84
CA CYS A 90 -9.49 18.29 19.29
C CYS A 90 -8.31 18.70 18.39
N ILE A 91 -8.16 19.98 18.06
CA ILE A 91 -7.05 20.54 17.27
C ILE A 91 -6.28 21.55 18.12
N ILE A 92 -4.95 21.51 18.07
CA ILE A 92 -4.09 22.48 18.78
C ILE A 92 -4.02 23.75 17.94
N GLN A 93 -4.74 24.80 18.35
CA GLN A 93 -5.04 25.96 17.51
C GLN A 93 -3.86 26.90 17.27
N ASP A 94 -2.82 26.85 18.12
CA ASP A 94 -1.57 27.63 18.00
C ASP A 94 -0.39 26.80 17.48
N ASP A 95 -0.64 25.60 16.95
CA ASP A 95 0.36 24.77 16.29
C ASP A 95 0.05 24.67 14.79
N ALA A 96 0.85 25.34 13.96
CA ALA A 96 0.66 25.34 12.51
C ALA A 96 0.79 23.94 11.88
N ASP A 97 1.66 23.07 12.41
CA ASP A 97 1.87 21.73 11.87
C ASP A 97 0.72 20.80 12.27
N ASP A 98 0.21 20.94 13.50
CA ASP A 98 -0.99 20.23 13.95
C ASP A 98 -2.23 20.71 13.21
N TRP A 99 -2.42 22.02 13.10
CA TRP A 99 -3.54 22.59 12.35
C TRP A 99 -3.55 22.12 10.90
N ASN A 100 -2.41 22.18 10.20
CA ASN A 100 -2.33 21.74 8.80
C ASN A 100 -2.67 20.25 8.63
N ARG A 101 -2.23 19.40 9.58
CA ARG A 101 -2.53 17.97 9.56
C ARG A 101 -4.01 17.71 9.86
N GLU A 102 -4.56 18.32 10.90
CA GLU A 102 -5.97 18.13 11.29
C GLU A 102 -6.93 18.73 10.26
N ALA A 103 -6.63 19.90 9.68
CA ALA A 103 -7.43 20.52 8.62
C ALA A 103 -7.52 19.62 7.37
N GLN A 104 -6.44 18.92 7.01
CA GLN A 104 -6.47 17.91 5.94
C GLN A 104 -7.32 16.69 6.31
N MET A 105 -7.39 16.34 7.60
CA MET A 105 -8.18 15.20 8.08
C MET A 105 -9.65 15.53 8.37
N MET A 106 -10.05 16.80 8.45
CA MET A 106 -11.43 17.21 8.75
C MET A 106 -12.46 16.49 7.87
N CYS A 107 -12.16 16.30 6.58
CA CYS A 107 -13.00 15.52 5.67
C CYS A 107 -13.30 14.12 6.23
N SER A 108 -12.26 13.39 6.62
CA SER A 108 -12.39 12.03 7.15
C SER A 108 -13.09 12.01 8.50
N VAL A 109 -12.89 13.04 9.34
CA VAL A 109 -13.59 13.16 10.63
C VAL A 109 -15.10 13.27 10.44
N TYR A 110 -15.57 14.16 9.56
CA TYR A 110 -17.00 14.29 9.32
C TYR A 110 -17.56 13.09 8.54
N GLU A 111 -16.85 12.56 7.55
CA GLU A 111 -17.25 11.37 6.77
C GLU A 111 -17.42 10.11 7.66
N GLN A 112 -16.62 9.97 8.71
CA GLN A 112 -16.62 8.79 9.59
C GLN A 112 -17.41 8.93 10.88
N CYS A 113 -17.89 10.12 11.21
CA CYS A 113 -18.68 10.30 12.42
C CYS A 113 -19.97 9.46 12.37
N ALA A 114 -20.45 9.00 13.52
CA ALA A 114 -21.72 8.27 13.57
C ALA A 114 -22.92 9.20 13.36
N LEU A 115 -22.77 10.47 13.75
CA LEU A 115 -23.76 11.53 13.64
C LEU A 115 -23.04 12.88 13.75
N CYS A 116 -23.47 13.85 12.97
CA CYS A 116 -23.10 15.26 13.15
C CYS A 116 -24.22 16.00 13.90
N LEU A 117 -23.90 16.67 15.01
CA LEU A 117 -24.80 17.64 15.64
C LEU A 117 -24.55 19.00 15.00
N ALA A 118 -25.52 19.49 14.22
CA ALA A 118 -25.43 20.76 13.53
C ALA A 118 -26.22 21.82 14.30
N VAL A 119 -25.53 22.78 14.91
CA VAL A 119 -26.14 23.85 15.71
C VAL A 119 -26.54 25.00 14.79
N THR A 120 -27.59 24.78 13.99
CA THR A 120 -27.97 25.69 12.91
C THR A 120 -28.59 27.00 13.39
N SER A 121 -29.17 27.02 14.60
CA SER A 121 -29.80 28.22 15.20
C SER A 121 -28.84 29.21 15.85
N ALA A 122 -27.63 28.78 16.24
CA ALA A 122 -26.70 29.58 17.02
C ALA A 122 -25.64 30.26 16.16
N ALA A 123 -25.40 31.55 16.43
CA ALA A 123 -24.34 32.32 15.77
C ALA A 123 -23.01 32.28 16.55
N SER A 124 -23.02 31.71 17.76
CA SER A 124 -21.88 31.70 18.67
C SER A 124 -21.82 30.43 19.54
N SER A 125 -20.61 30.14 20.03
CA SER A 125 -20.35 29.08 21.01
C SER A 125 -21.02 29.35 22.37
N PHE A 126 -21.41 30.59 22.63
CA PHE A 126 -22.02 31.02 23.89
C PHE A 126 -23.55 30.97 23.90
N ASP A 127 -24.20 30.76 22.76
CA ASP A 127 -25.67 30.87 22.66
C ASP A 127 -26.40 29.67 23.29
N GLY A 128 -25.82 28.47 23.17
CA GLY A 128 -26.51 27.22 23.48
C GLY A 128 -27.63 26.91 22.48
N PHE A 129 -28.18 25.70 22.56
CA PHE A 129 -29.22 25.23 21.63
C PHE A 129 -30.26 24.28 22.26
N LEU A 130 -30.11 23.92 23.53
CA LEU A 130 -31.09 23.11 24.27
C LEU A 130 -32.10 23.95 25.07
N HIS A 131 -32.10 25.27 24.90
CA HIS A 131 -33.09 26.14 25.53
C HIS A 131 -34.51 25.88 24.97
N PRO A 132 -35.57 26.13 25.77
CA PRO A 132 -36.94 26.01 25.29
C PRO A 132 -37.19 26.89 24.05
N ARG A 133 -37.71 26.29 22.98
CA ARG A 133 -38.11 27.02 21.77
C ARG A 133 -39.52 27.56 21.95
N THR A 134 -39.72 28.86 21.74
CA THR A 134 -41.05 29.47 21.72
C THR A 134 -41.80 28.99 20.48
N ARG A 135 -42.70 28.01 20.66
CA ARG A 135 -43.60 27.56 19.60
C ARG A 135 -44.89 28.36 19.68
N SER A 136 -45.03 29.37 18.84
CA SER A 136 -46.27 30.15 18.74
C SER A 136 -47.34 29.32 18.05
N PHE A 137 -48.26 28.78 18.83
CA PHE A 137 -49.51 28.20 18.32
C PHE A 137 -50.62 29.24 18.43
N VAL A 138 -51.36 29.43 17.35
CA VAL A 138 -52.61 30.18 17.37
C VAL A 138 -53.73 29.19 17.70
N PRO A 139 -54.43 29.35 18.84
CA PRO A 139 -55.60 28.52 19.13
C PRO A 139 -56.66 28.70 18.05
N ALA A 140 -57.20 27.60 17.54
CA ALA A 140 -58.31 27.57 16.60
C ALA A 140 -59.24 26.40 16.92
N ALA A 141 -60.38 26.34 16.25
CA ALA A 141 -61.28 25.21 16.29
C ALA A 141 -61.53 24.72 14.85
N VAL A 142 -61.50 23.41 14.66
CA VAL A 142 -61.89 22.78 13.39
C VAL A 142 -63.13 21.95 13.66
N THR A 143 -64.20 22.21 12.91
CA THR A 143 -65.45 21.44 13.04
C THR A 143 -65.36 20.19 12.16
N ILE A 144 -65.36 19.00 12.77
CA ILE A 144 -65.38 17.72 12.07
C ILE A 144 -66.67 16.99 12.47
N TYR A 145 -67.51 16.64 11.49
CA TYR A 145 -68.84 16.04 11.71
C TYR A 145 -69.74 16.80 12.71
N GLY A 146 -69.65 18.14 12.73
CA GLY A 146 -70.43 18.99 13.62
C GLY A 146 -69.90 19.10 15.05
N VAL A 147 -68.70 18.56 15.33
CA VAL A 147 -68.01 18.69 16.62
C VAL A 147 -66.82 19.64 16.46
N ASP A 148 -66.77 20.66 17.31
CA ASP A 148 -65.63 21.59 17.36
C ASP A 148 -64.47 20.95 18.10
N ILE A 149 -63.37 20.73 17.38
CA ILE A 149 -62.14 20.18 17.93
C ILE A 149 -61.16 21.33 18.13
N PRO A 150 -60.71 21.60 19.37
CA PRO A 150 -59.68 22.60 19.60
C PRO A 150 -58.37 22.13 18.97
N VAL A 151 -57.80 22.97 18.12
CA VAL A 151 -56.51 22.73 17.46
C VAL A 151 -55.57 23.91 17.68
N GLY A 152 -54.28 23.63 17.75
CA GLY A 152 -53.25 24.67 17.68
C GLY A 152 -52.77 24.80 16.24
N ILE A 153 -53.03 25.93 15.58
CA ILE A 153 -52.46 26.22 14.27
C ILE A 153 -51.05 26.76 14.48
N ARG A 154 -50.06 26.07 13.95
CA ARG A 154 -48.69 26.58 13.84
C ARG A 154 -48.51 27.15 12.44
N ALA A 155 -48.22 28.45 12.33
CA ALA A 155 -47.70 29.00 11.10
C ALA A 155 -46.28 28.44 10.91
N GLN A 156 -46.12 27.44 10.05
CA GLN A 156 -44.79 27.01 9.64
C GLN A 156 -44.25 28.06 8.67
N SER A 157 -43.42 28.97 9.18
CA SER A 157 -42.93 30.09 8.36
C SER A 157 -41.91 29.64 7.31
N LEU A 158 -41.22 28.53 7.54
CA LEU A 158 -40.15 28.03 6.69
C LEU A 158 -40.24 26.51 6.51
N SER A 159 -39.94 26.05 5.30
CA SER A 159 -39.63 24.64 5.07
C SER A 159 -38.38 24.24 5.87
N ALA A 160 -38.19 22.94 6.09
CA ALA A 160 -36.98 22.41 6.70
C ALA A 160 -35.68 22.93 6.06
N THR A 161 -35.60 22.90 4.73
CA THR A 161 -34.40 23.33 4.00
C THR A 161 -34.17 24.83 4.08
N GLN A 162 -35.24 25.63 4.05
CA GLN A 162 -35.16 27.08 4.27
C GLN A 162 -34.69 27.39 5.68
N MET A 163 -35.17 26.65 6.68
CA MET A 163 -34.79 26.85 8.07
C MET A 163 -33.30 26.51 8.30
N ILE A 164 -32.80 25.47 7.64
CA ILE A 164 -31.38 25.15 7.68
C ILE A 164 -30.58 26.23 6.94
N GLY A 165 -30.96 26.53 5.69
CA GLY A 165 -30.26 27.48 4.81
C GLY A 165 -30.20 28.91 5.33
N ALA A 166 -31.20 29.35 6.11
CA ALA A 166 -31.22 30.67 6.73
C ALA A 166 -30.40 30.74 8.04
N GLY A 167 -29.95 29.59 8.58
CA GLY A 167 -29.22 29.55 9.83
C GLY A 167 -27.80 30.13 9.71
N PRO A 168 -27.28 30.81 10.75
CA PRO A 168 -25.92 31.36 10.76
C PRO A 168 -24.84 30.34 10.40
N LEU A 169 -25.04 29.07 10.76
CA LEU A 169 -24.11 27.99 10.46
C LEU A 169 -23.85 27.83 8.95
N GLU A 170 -24.89 27.95 8.11
CA GLU A 170 -24.77 27.77 6.66
C GLU A 170 -24.02 28.90 5.97
N THR A 171 -23.77 30.02 6.65
CA THR A 171 -23.05 31.17 6.06
C THR A 171 -21.54 30.99 6.02
N ARG A 172 -20.96 29.97 6.67
CA ARG A 172 -19.51 29.79 6.82
C ARG A 172 -18.98 28.75 5.84
N ALA A 173 -17.92 29.05 5.09
CA ALA A 173 -17.46 28.15 4.02
C ALA A 173 -17.03 26.75 4.52
N TRP A 174 -16.42 26.66 5.71
CA TRP A 174 -16.05 25.39 6.34
C TRP A 174 -17.27 24.49 6.62
N THR A 175 -18.46 25.04 6.87
CA THR A 175 -19.61 24.24 7.29
C THR A 175 -20.27 23.48 6.14
N LEU A 176 -19.94 23.79 4.88
CA LEU A 176 -20.43 23.00 3.75
C LEU A 176 -19.95 21.54 3.85
N GLN A 177 -18.66 21.31 4.15
CA GLN A 177 -18.17 19.94 4.33
C GLN A 177 -18.74 19.28 5.60
N GLU A 178 -18.97 20.07 6.65
CA GLU A 178 -19.56 19.60 7.91
C GLU A 178 -21.02 19.16 7.76
N ARG A 179 -21.71 19.63 6.71
CA ARG A 179 -23.06 19.18 6.34
C ARG A 179 -23.04 18.08 5.29
N VAL A 180 -22.22 18.20 4.24
CA VAL A 180 -22.23 17.27 3.11
C VAL A 180 -21.69 15.90 3.48
N LEU A 181 -20.57 15.86 4.22
CA LEU A 181 -19.81 14.62 4.43
C LEU A 181 -20.43 13.65 5.45
N PRO A 182 -21.05 14.09 6.56
CA PRO A 182 -21.58 13.16 7.54
C PRO A 182 -22.67 12.24 7.00
N PRO A 183 -22.69 10.95 7.41
CA PRO A 183 -23.72 10.00 7.00
C PRO A 183 -25.13 10.40 7.46
N ALA A 184 -25.20 11.05 8.61
CA ALA A 184 -26.41 11.65 9.15
C ALA A 184 -26.10 12.92 9.93
N SER A 185 -27.08 13.82 9.99
CA SER A 185 -26.97 15.09 10.70
C SER A 185 -28.27 15.39 11.46
N LEU A 186 -28.13 15.82 12.72
CA LEU A 186 -29.22 16.31 13.54
C LEU A 186 -29.07 17.82 13.67
N HIS A 187 -29.94 18.57 12.99
CA HIS A 187 -29.92 20.03 12.99
C HIS A 187 -30.78 20.58 14.13
N PHE A 188 -30.16 21.37 15.00
CA PHE A 188 -30.84 22.16 16.02
C PHE A 188 -31.17 23.54 15.43
N ALA A 189 -32.24 23.59 14.65
CA ALA A 189 -32.71 24.81 14.02
C ALA A 189 -33.59 25.64 14.98
N SER A 190 -33.88 26.89 14.61
CA SER A 190 -34.54 27.89 15.48
C SER A 190 -35.90 27.43 15.99
N GLU A 191 -36.61 26.65 15.16
CA GLU A 191 -38.01 26.30 15.38
C GLU A 191 -38.22 24.81 15.68
N GLN A 192 -37.35 23.94 15.18
CA GLN A 192 -37.46 22.49 15.28
C GLN A 192 -36.12 21.78 15.17
N ILE A 193 -36.07 20.57 15.70
CA ILE A 193 -34.99 19.63 15.42
C ILE A 193 -35.31 18.93 14.09
N LEU A 194 -34.30 18.81 13.25
CA LEU A 194 -34.40 18.21 11.92
C LEU A 194 -33.37 17.09 11.77
N TRP A 195 -33.76 15.99 11.14
CA TRP A 195 -32.89 14.86 10.81
C TRP A 195 -32.63 14.82 9.31
N GLU A 196 -31.37 14.69 8.91
CA GLU A 196 -30.93 14.62 7.52
C GLU A 196 -30.01 13.40 7.34
N CYS A 197 -30.31 12.50 6.40
CA CYS A 197 -29.39 11.41 5.98
C CYS A 197 -29.55 11.08 4.49
N CYS A 198 -28.78 10.11 3.98
CA CYS A 198 -28.84 9.70 2.57
C CYS A 198 -30.18 9.05 2.16
N GLU A 199 -30.91 8.48 3.11
CA GLU A 199 -32.19 7.80 2.89
C GLU A 199 -33.38 8.78 2.93
N GLY A 200 -33.20 9.99 3.48
CA GLY A 200 -34.30 10.94 3.60
C GLY A 200 -34.15 11.91 4.75
N PHE A 201 -35.29 12.47 5.16
CA PHE A 201 -35.37 13.56 6.11
C PHE A 201 -36.57 13.40 7.04
N ALA A 202 -36.43 13.90 8.26
CA ALA A 202 -37.51 13.97 9.23
C ALA A 202 -37.46 15.28 10.03
N SER A 203 -38.60 15.68 10.57
CA SER A 203 -38.71 16.88 11.41
C SER A 203 -39.62 16.62 12.61
N GLU A 204 -39.57 17.47 13.63
CA GLU A 204 -40.49 17.34 14.76
C GLU A 204 -41.97 17.50 14.37
N VAL A 205 -42.26 18.29 13.32
CA VAL A 205 -43.63 18.47 12.80
C VAL A 205 -44.06 17.29 11.94
N GLN A 206 -43.11 16.72 11.20
CA GLN A 206 -43.34 15.55 10.35
C GLN A 206 -42.32 14.45 10.70
N PRO A 207 -42.60 13.67 11.75
CA PRO A 207 -41.69 12.64 12.24
C PRO A 207 -41.68 11.38 11.36
N GLY A 208 -42.67 11.22 10.48
CA GLY A 208 -42.68 10.16 9.47
C GLY A 208 -41.55 10.40 8.47
N PHE A 209 -40.63 9.44 8.38
CA PHE A 209 -39.49 9.49 7.47
C PHE A 209 -39.97 9.70 6.03
N GLN A 210 -39.60 10.82 5.42
CA GLN A 210 -39.93 11.09 4.03
C GLN A 210 -38.83 10.52 3.14
N GLU A 211 -39.11 9.40 2.47
CA GLU A 211 -38.18 8.69 1.57
C GLU A 211 -37.89 9.46 0.27
N ASP A 212 -38.67 10.49 -0.06
CA ASP A 212 -38.60 11.10 -1.40
C ASP A 212 -38.63 12.63 -1.37
N PHE A 213 -37.46 13.24 -1.63
CA PHE A 213 -37.31 14.67 -1.91
C PHE A 213 -37.67 15.04 -3.36
N ARG A 214 -37.92 14.07 -4.25
CA ARG A 214 -38.13 14.34 -5.68
C ARG A 214 -39.35 15.21 -5.97
N GLY A 215 -40.29 15.33 -5.02
CA GLY A 215 -41.53 16.10 -5.17
C GLY A 215 -41.64 17.38 -4.34
N ALA A 216 -40.67 17.70 -3.47
CA ALA A 216 -40.72 18.91 -2.66
C ALA A 216 -39.80 19.98 -3.28
N ASN A 217 -40.33 21.20 -3.50
CA ASN A 217 -39.62 22.41 -3.98
C ASN A 217 -38.51 22.91 -3.01
N ALA A 218 -37.85 22.01 -2.29
CA ALA A 218 -36.92 22.25 -1.21
C ALA A 218 -35.52 21.80 -1.67
N THR A 219 -35.00 22.42 -2.71
CA THR A 219 -33.62 22.23 -3.14
C THR A 219 -32.69 23.17 -2.35
N PHE A 220 -31.50 22.68 -2.00
CA PHE A 220 -30.41 23.50 -1.50
C PHE A 220 -29.52 23.84 -2.70
N TYR A 221 -29.54 25.07 -3.19
CA TYR A 221 -28.82 25.45 -4.42
C TYR A 221 -29.18 24.57 -5.64
N GLY A 222 -30.45 24.19 -5.77
CA GLY A 222 -30.89 23.28 -6.83
C GLY A 222 -30.51 21.80 -6.62
N MET A 223 -29.80 21.45 -5.54
CA MET A 223 -29.49 20.06 -5.15
C MET A 223 -30.57 19.53 -4.21
N SER A 224 -30.96 18.26 -4.36
CA SER A 224 -31.70 17.59 -3.29
C SER A 224 -30.73 17.19 -2.16
N VAL A 225 -31.27 17.03 -0.94
CA VAL A 225 -30.51 16.48 0.20
C VAL A 225 -29.94 15.11 -0.15
N HIS A 226 -30.71 14.30 -0.86
CA HIS A 226 -30.26 13.02 -1.37
C HIS A 226 -29.02 13.18 -2.24
N ASP A 227 -29.05 14.03 -3.27
CA ASP A 227 -27.92 14.26 -4.18
C ASP A 227 -26.65 14.72 -3.45
N MET A 228 -26.78 15.60 -2.45
CA MET A 228 -25.65 16.01 -1.61
C MET A 228 -25.04 14.84 -0.85
N LYS A 229 -25.88 13.97 -0.27
CA LYS A 229 -25.44 12.79 0.48
C LYS A 229 -25.00 11.64 -0.43
N LEU A 230 -25.29 11.67 -1.73
CA LEU A 230 -24.78 10.67 -2.69
C LEU A 230 -23.26 10.72 -2.82
N LEU A 231 -22.63 11.88 -2.60
CA LEU A 231 -21.16 12.05 -2.64
C LEU A 231 -20.43 11.06 -1.75
N THR A 232 -20.99 10.81 -0.56
CA THR A 232 -20.44 9.88 0.40
C THR A 232 -21.20 8.55 0.41
N HIS A 233 -22.49 8.49 0.10
CA HIS A 233 -23.31 7.29 0.36
C HIS A 233 -24.15 6.78 -0.82
N GLY A 234 -23.94 7.30 -2.02
CA GLY A 234 -24.87 7.16 -3.15
C GLY A 234 -24.58 6.12 -4.21
N GLU A 235 -25.62 5.80 -4.98
CA GLU A 235 -25.56 4.87 -6.13
C GLU A 235 -25.59 5.57 -7.48
N GLY A 236 -24.65 6.49 -7.70
CA GLY A 236 -24.49 7.17 -9.00
C GLY A 236 -25.61 8.16 -9.33
N ILE A 237 -25.29 9.09 -10.22
CA ILE A 237 -26.20 10.08 -10.81
C ILE A 237 -25.86 10.24 -12.29
N ASP A 238 -26.86 10.65 -13.07
CA ASP A 238 -26.73 10.82 -14.52
C ASP A 238 -25.70 11.90 -14.89
N ASP A 239 -25.67 13.02 -14.14
CA ASP A 239 -24.75 14.13 -14.37
C ASP A 239 -23.99 14.52 -13.10
N PRO A 240 -22.82 13.89 -12.83
CA PRO A 240 -21.96 14.28 -11.72
C PRO A 240 -21.42 15.70 -11.86
N GLY A 241 -21.24 16.20 -13.08
CA GLY A 241 -20.75 17.56 -13.33
C GLY A 241 -21.70 18.61 -12.78
N LYS A 242 -23.01 18.44 -12.98
CA LYS A 242 -24.04 19.31 -12.41
C LYS A 242 -23.92 19.40 -10.88
N LEU A 243 -23.78 18.25 -10.20
CA LEU A 243 -23.62 18.21 -8.74
C LEU A 243 -22.38 18.98 -8.29
N TRP A 244 -21.25 18.82 -8.99
CA TRP A 244 -20.02 19.57 -8.69
C TRP A 244 -20.22 21.09 -8.79
N TYR A 245 -20.82 21.57 -9.88
CA TYR A 245 -21.08 23.00 -10.05
C TYR A 245 -21.97 23.56 -8.95
N GLN A 246 -23.00 22.80 -8.54
CA GLN A 246 -23.89 23.22 -7.46
C GLN A 246 -23.18 23.26 -6.10
N LEU A 247 -22.28 22.32 -5.81
CA LEU A 247 -21.44 22.35 -4.60
C LEU A 247 -20.50 23.56 -4.60
N VAL A 248 -19.87 23.85 -5.74
CA VAL A 248 -18.96 24.99 -5.91
C VAL A 248 -19.71 26.32 -5.78
N GLU A 249 -20.91 26.43 -6.35
CA GLU A 249 -21.78 27.60 -6.22
C GLU A 249 -22.17 27.81 -4.75
N ALA A 250 -22.70 26.77 -4.10
CA ALA A 250 -23.04 26.81 -2.68
C ALA A 250 -21.83 27.17 -1.79
N PHE A 251 -20.63 26.67 -2.12
CA PHE A 251 -19.41 27.02 -1.40
C PHE A 251 -19.03 28.49 -1.60
N SER A 252 -19.13 28.99 -2.84
CA SER A 252 -18.66 30.32 -3.23
C SER A 252 -19.47 31.46 -2.60
N GLU A 253 -20.74 31.22 -2.28
CA GLU A 253 -21.58 32.20 -1.58
C GLU A 253 -21.31 32.30 -0.08
N ARG A 254 -20.56 31.35 0.49
CA ARG A 254 -20.25 31.33 1.92
C ARG A 254 -19.06 32.20 2.27
N ARG A 255 -19.06 32.69 3.51
CA ARG A 255 -18.08 33.61 4.07
C ARG A 255 -16.90 32.85 4.67
N LEU A 256 -15.71 33.42 4.50
CA LEU A 256 -14.47 32.98 5.12
C LEU A 256 -13.94 34.10 6.01
N THR A 257 -13.60 33.79 7.26
CA THR A 257 -12.89 34.74 8.14
C THR A 257 -11.46 34.96 7.64
N ASN A 258 -10.79 33.90 7.19
CA ASN A 258 -9.47 33.95 6.60
C ASN A 258 -9.52 33.53 5.13
N PRO A 259 -9.20 34.42 4.16
CA PRO A 259 -9.22 34.08 2.74
C PRO A 259 -8.29 32.92 2.34
N THR A 260 -7.20 32.67 3.08
CA THR A 260 -6.27 31.57 2.78
C THR A 260 -6.90 30.20 2.97
N ASP A 261 -7.98 30.12 3.75
CA ASP A 261 -8.69 28.88 4.06
C ASP A 261 -9.60 28.42 2.91
N ARG A 262 -9.72 29.21 1.83
CA ARG A 262 -10.63 28.90 0.71
C ARG A 262 -10.38 27.51 0.10
N LEU A 263 -9.11 27.18 -0.18
CA LEU A 263 -8.79 25.87 -0.76
C LEU A 263 -8.88 24.74 0.29
N PRO A 264 -8.33 24.88 1.51
CA PRO A 264 -8.54 23.90 2.58
C PRO A 264 -10.02 23.58 2.86
N ALA A 265 -10.90 24.59 2.88
CA ALA A 265 -12.30 24.42 3.26
C ALA A 265 -13.15 23.63 2.25
N ILE A 266 -12.79 23.62 0.97
CA ILE A 266 -13.48 22.82 -0.08
C ILE A 266 -12.76 21.50 -0.38
N LEU A 267 -11.51 21.34 0.07
CA LEU A 267 -10.67 20.18 -0.27
C LEU A 267 -11.33 18.85 0.07
N GLY A 268 -11.98 18.74 1.23
CA GLY A 268 -12.68 17.51 1.63
C GLY A 268 -13.82 17.12 0.68
N ILE A 269 -14.55 18.12 0.18
CA ILE A 269 -15.64 17.91 -0.78
C ILE A 269 -15.05 17.51 -2.13
N SER A 270 -13.97 18.15 -2.58
CA SER A 270 -13.34 17.80 -3.86
C SER A 270 -12.73 16.39 -3.84
N GLN A 271 -12.12 16.00 -2.73
CA GLN A 271 -11.64 14.63 -2.52
C GLN A 271 -12.80 13.65 -2.57
N SER A 272 -13.86 13.87 -1.79
CA SER A 272 -15.06 13.00 -1.78
C SER A 272 -15.75 12.94 -3.15
N PHE A 273 -15.82 14.06 -3.86
CA PHE A 273 -16.37 14.13 -5.21
C PHE A 273 -15.55 13.30 -6.20
N ALA A 274 -14.21 13.35 -6.12
CA ALA A 274 -13.35 12.51 -6.93
C ALA A 274 -13.60 11.01 -6.67
N LYS A 275 -13.80 10.62 -5.40
CA LYS A 275 -14.19 9.24 -5.04
C LYS A 275 -15.53 8.88 -5.69
N PHE A 276 -16.51 9.78 -5.59
CA PHE A 276 -17.84 9.61 -6.13
C PHE A 276 -17.85 9.45 -7.65
N VAL A 277 -17.06 10.24 -8.39
CA VAL A 277 -16.95 10.14 -9.86
C VAL A 277 -16.41 8.77 -10.28
N LEU A 278 -15.37 8.25 -9.60
CA LEU A 278 -14.84 6.91 -9.89
C LEU A 278 -15.85 5.80 -9.58
N ASN A 279 -16.56 5.91 -8.45
CA ASN A 279 -17.64 4.98 -8.09
C ASN A 279 -18.77 5.00 -9.12
N ASN A 280 -19.16 6.19 -9.59
CA ASN A 280 -20.20 6.40 -10.57
C ASN A 280 -19.78 5.82 -11.94
N ALA A 281 -18.58 6.11 -12.41
CA ALA A 281 -18.03 5.55 -13.65
C ALA A 281 -17.98 4.02 -13.63
N HIS A 282 -17.55 3.43 -12.50
CA HIS A 282 -17.56 1.97 -12.32
C HIS A 282 -18.97 1.39 -12.41
N LYS A 283 -19.95 2.03 -11.76
CA LYS A 283 -21.37 1.62 -11.81
C LYS A 283 -21.96 1.74 -13.21
N GLN A 284 -21.65 2.83 -13.92
CA GLN A 284 -22.06 3.03 -15.31
C GLN A 284 -21.28 2.16 -16.30
N ARG A 285 -20.31 1.35 -15.84
CA ARG A 285 -19.44 0.50 -16.67
C ARG A 285 -18.66 1.27 -17.73
N LEU A 286 -18.32 2.54 -17.44
CA LEU A 286 -17.53 3.38 -18.35
C LEU A 286 -16.13 2.79 -18.53
N ASP A 287 -15.63 2.82 -19.76
CA ASP A 287 -14.29 2.36 -20.06
C ASP A 287 -13.24 3.26 -19.40
N SER A 288 -12.11 2.66 -19.04
CA SER A 288 -10.90 3.37 -18.61
C SER A 288 -10.50 4.54 -19.53
N SER A 289 -10.70 4.43 -20.84
CA SER A 289 -10.35 5.49 -21.81
C SER A 289 -11.29 6.69 -21.74
N GLU A 290 -12.55 6.48 -21.36
CA GLU A 290 -13.55 7.55 -21.28
C GLU A 290 -13.33 8.45 -20.06
N ILE A 291 -12.71 7.90 -19.01
CA ILE A 291 -12.42 8.63 -17.77
C ILE A 291 -10.95 9.04 -17.64
N GLU A 292 -10.09 8.64 -18.58
CA GLU A 292 -8.64 8.85 -18.48
C GLU A 292 -8.27 10.34 -18.35
N ASP A 293 -8.88 11.20 -19.17
CA ASP A 293 -8.60 12.64 -19.12
C ASP A 293 -9.11 13.29 -17.84
N ALA A 294 -10.30 12.89 -17.37
CA ALA A 294 -10.85 13.34 -16.10
C ALA A 294 -9.97 12.89 -14.92
N ILE A 295 -9.44 11.67 -14.95
CA ILE A 295 -8.51 11.14 -13.96
C ILE A 295 -7.18 11.90 -13.98
N LYS A 296 -6.63 12.20 -15.16
CA LYS A 296 -5.41 13.01 -15.30
C LYS A 296 -5.63 14.41 -14.75
N GLU A 297 -6.76 15.03 -15.07
CA GLU A 297 -7.12 16.34 -14.56
C GLU A 297 -7.27 16.32 -13.04
N LEU A 298 -7.95 15.32 -12.49
CA LEU A 298 -8.04 15.10 -11.04
C LEU A 298 -6.65 14.92 -10.42
N ALA A 299 -5.73 14.18 -11.03
CA ALA A 299 -4.38 14.02 -10.50
C ALA A 299 -3.54 15.31 -10.55
N VAL A 300 -3.83 16.22 -11.48
CA VAL A 300 -3.15 17.52 -11.60
C VAL A 300 -3.77 18.58 -10.68
N THR A 301 -5.09 18.57 -10.51
CA THR A 301 -5.84 19.60 -9.79
C THR A 301 -6.15 19.25 -8.34
N SER A 302 -6.41 17.97 -8.05
CA SER A 302 -6.63 17.50 -6.69
C SER A 302 -5.28 17.32 -5.99
N ARG A 303 -5.19 17.73 -4.72
CA ARG A 303 -4.09 17.34 -3.83
C ARG A 303 -4.32 15.94 -3.23
N ALA A 304 -5.21 15.13 -3.82
CA ALA A 304 -5.51 13.81 -3.30
C ALA A 304 -4.22 12.97 -3.31
N SER A 305 -3.90 12.37 -2.17
CA SER A 305 -2.72 11.53 -2.07
C SER A 305 -2.91 10.26 -2.90
N SER A 306 -1.81 9.67 -3.36
CA SER A 306 -1.87 8.38 -4.04
C SER A 306 -2.55 7.30 -3.20
N ASP A 307 -2.47 7.37 -1.87
CA ASP A 307 -3.05 6.39 -0.97
C ASP A 307 -4.59 6.50 -0.96
N GLU A 308 -5.12 7.73 -0.96
CA GLU A 308 -6.57 8.00 -1.04
C GLU A 308 -7.17 7.47 -2.34
N ILE A 309 -6.50 7.71 -3.48
CA ILE A 309 -6.99 7.24 -4.78
C ILE A 309 -6.97 5.71 -4.85
N VAL A 310 -5.89 5.08 -4.37
CA VAL A 310 -5.80 3.61 -4.30
C VAL A 310 -6.92 3.05 -3.41
N GLU A 311 -7.18 3.67 -2.27
CA GLU A 311 -8.24 3.23 -1.37
C GLU A 311 -9.60 3.25 -2.07
N VAL A 312 -9.92 4.31 -2.81
CA VAL A 312 -11.16 4.39 -3.60
C VAL A 312 -11.23 3.23 -4.59
N VAL A 313 -10.20 3.07 -5.42
CA VAL A 313 -10.19 2.09 -6.51
C VAL A 313 -10.32 0.67 -5.97
N LEU A 314 -9.63 0.35 -4.88
CA LEU A 314 -9.72 -0.96 -4.25
C LEU A 314 -11.06 -1.17 -3.52
N ASN A 315 -11.84 -0.12 -3.25
CA ASN A 315 -13.18 -0.17 -2.67
C ASN A 315 -14.30 -0.10 -3.74
N LEU A 316 -13.98 -0.10 -5.04
CA LEU A 316 -14.97 -0.15 -6.10
C LEU A 316 -15.71 -1.50 -6.10
N GLY A 317 -16.99 -1.46 -5.73
CA GLY A 317 -17.88 -2.64 -5.65
C GLY A 317 -17.65 -3.54 -4.43
N GLU A 318 -18.49 -4.58 -4.28
CA GLU A 318 -18.41 -5.51 -3.14
C GLU A 318 -17.16 -6.43 -3.18
N THR A 319 -16.62 -6.68 -4.38
CA THR A 319 -15.44 -7.54 -4.57
C THR A 319 -14.53 -7.00 -5.68
N TYR A 320 -13.64 -6.06 -5.34
CA TYR A 320 -12.66 -5.47 -6.26
C TYR A 320 -11.87 -6.53 -7.07
N ASN A 321 -11.62 -7.68 -6.45
CA ASN A 321 -10.83 -8.77 -7.02
C ASN A 321 -11.56 -9.60 -8.09
N LYS A 322 -12.86 -9.39 -8.30
CA LYS A 322 -13.66 -10.10 -9.31
C LYS A 322 -13.95 -9.29 -10.56
N ASP A 323 -13.90 -7.95 -10.48
CA ASP A 323 -14.29 -7.09 -11.61
C ASP A 323 -13.07 -6.70 -12.47
N PRO A 324 -13.01 -7.13 -13.75
CA PRO A 324 -11.91 -6.79 -14.65
C PRO A 324 -11.83 -5.29 -14.98
N LEU A 325 -12.88 -4.49 -14.73
CA LEU A 325 -12.83 -3.05 -14.95
C LEU A 325 -11.91 -2.36 -13.94
N VAL A 326 -11.88 -2.84 -12.70
CA VAL A 326 -11.06 -2.27 -11.62
C VAL A 326 -9.57 -2.36 -11.97
N ILE A 327 -9.12 -3.50 -12.50
CA ILE A 327 -7.71 -3.66 -12.90
C ILE A 327 -7.33 -2.76 -14.08
N ARG A 328 -8.28 -2.44 -14.97
CA ARG A 328 -8.07 -1.48 -16.07
C ARG A 328 -7.97 -0.05 -15.56
N TYR A 329 -8.80 0.34 -14.59
CA TYR A 329 -8.65 1.63 -13.93
C TYR A 329 -7.30 1.77 -13.23
N VAL A 330 -6.85 0.70 -12.54
CA VAL A 330 -5.51 0.65 -11.94
C VAL A 330 -4.41 0.85 -12.99
N ASP A 331 -4.48 0.17 -14.15
CA ASP A 331 -3.50 0.33 -15.23
C ASP A 331 -3.46 1.78 -15.75
N THR A 332 -4.61 2.38 -16.04
CA THR A 332 -4.71 3.78 -16.50
C THR A 332 -4.16 4.74 -15.45
N LEU A 333 -4.52 4.58 -14.18
CA LEU A 333 -4.03 5.41 -13.07
C LEU A 333 -2.51 5.31 -12.87
N LEU A 334 -1.95 4.11 -12.99
CA LEU A 334 -0.50 3.90 -12.92
C LEU A 334 0.22 4.55 -14.11
N ARG A 335 -0.28 4.37 -15.34
CA ARG A 335 0.31 4.97 -16.56
C ARG A 335 0.21 6.49 -16.57
N ALA A 336 -0.91 7.03 -16.11
CA ALA A 336 -1.13 8.46 -15.93
C ALA A 336 -0.37 9.05 -14.72
N ARG A 337 0.31 8.20 -13.92
CA ARG A 337 1.07 8.57 -12.71
C ARG A 337 0.23 9.24 -11.62
N CYS A 338 -1.06 8.96 -11.59
CA CYS A 338 -1.99 9.42 -10.56
C CYS A 338 -1.79 8.64 -9.25
N ILE A 339 -1.38 7.38 -9.36
CA ILE A 339 -1.04 6.54 -8.21
C ILE A 339 0.41 6.04 -8.29
N LEU A 340 1.05 5.94 -7.13
CA LEU A 340 2.37 5.36 -6.95
C LEU A 340 2.24 3.83 -6.86
N PRO A 341 3.17 3.08 -7.48
CA PRO A 341 3.24 1.63 -7.30
C PRO A 341 3.31 1.19 -5.83
N SER A 342 4.04 1.92 -5.00
CA SER A 342 4.14 1.64 -3.56
C SER A 342 2.81 1.73 -2.83
N SER A 343 2.01 2.75 -3.14
CA SER A 343 0.69 2.98 -2.55
C SER A 343 -0.28 1.88 -2.96
N LEU A 344 -0.30 1.48 -4.23
CA LEU A 344 -1.11 0.36 -4.71
C LEU A 344 -0.75 -0.94 -3.99
N LEU A 345 0.55 -1.26 -3.89
CA LEU A 345 1.02 -2.47 -3.21
C LEU A 345 0.64 -2.46 -1.72
N LEU A 346 0.81 -1.33 -1.02
CA LEU A 346 0.44 -1.22 0.39
C LEU A 346 -1.08 -1.31 0.60
N GLY A 347 -1.87 -0.66 -0.25
CA GLY A 347 -3.33 -0.73 -0.22
C GLY A 347 -3.85 -2.16 -0.46
N LEU A 348 -3.26 -2.88 -1.42
CA LEU A 348 -3.55 -4.29 -1.64
C LEU A 348 -3.19 -5.15 -0.43
N LEU A 349 -2.03 -4.90 0.20
CA LEU A 349 -1.60 -5.66 1.38
C LEU A 349 -2.57 -5.51 2.56
N GLN A 350 -3.15 -4.31 2.76
CA GLN A 350 -4.14 -4.08 3.81
C GLN A 350 -5.45 -4.85 3.60
N LYS A 351 -5.81 -5.09 2.34
CA LYS A 351 -6.98 -5.90 1.95
C LYS A 351 -6.66 -7.37 1.77
N PHE A 352 -5.39 -7.73 1.82
CA PHE A 352 -4.95 -9.09 1.60
C PHE A 352 -5.39 -9.97 2.77
N ARG A 353 -5.94 -11.14 2.44
CA ARG A 353 -6.70 -11.98 3.39
C ARG A 353 -5.89 -12.41 4.61
N PHE A 354 -4.57 -12.54 4.47
CA PHE A 354 -3.70 -13.01 5.55
C PHE A 354 -3.38 -11.94 6.59
N VAL A 355 -3.57 -10.65 6.25
CA VAL A 355 -3.27 -9.52 7.14
C VAL A 355 -4.47 -9.19 8.04
N GLN A 356 -5.70 -9.56 7.65
CA GLN A 356 -6.91 -9.18 8.37
C GLN A 356 -7.27 -10.08 9.57
N GLY A 357 -6.53 -11.16 9.83
CA GLY A 357 -6.73 -12.01 11.01
C GLY A 357 -8.11 -12.68 11.11
N VAL A 358 -8.91 -12.66 10.04
CA VAL A 358 -10.24 -13.29 10.02
C VAL A 358 -10.07 -14.76 9.62
N THR A 359 -10.16 -15.66 10.60
CA THR A 359 -10.43 -17.08 10.37
C THR A 359 -11.85 -17.22 9.80
N GLN A 360 -12.02 -17.05 8.49
CA GLN A 360 -13.26 -17.44 7.83
C GLN A 360 -13.28 -18.96 7.62
N PRO A 361 -14.44 -19.63 7.72
CA PRO A 361 -14.55 -21.05 7.42
C PRO A 361 -14.12 -21.29 5.97
N ALA A 362 -13.41 -22.40 5.73
CA ALA A 362 -13.00 -22.84 4.42
C ALA A 362 -14.23 -23.00 3.50
N LEU A 363 -14.49 -22.05 2.60
CA LEU A 363 -15.52 -22.19 1.57
C LEU A 363 -15.14 -21.54 0.23
N SER A 364 -15.28 -22.38 -0.80
CA SER A 364 -15.20 -22.18 -2.25
C SER A 364 -13.83 -21.80 -2.85
N THR A 365 -13.31 -22.75 -3.62
CA THR A 365 -12.18 -22.74 -4.56
C THR A 365 -12.21 -21.63 -5.64
N LEU A 366 -13.08 -20.61 -5.53
CA LEU A 366 -13.39 -19.65 -6.60
C LEU A 366 -12.80 -18.25 -6.40
N SER A 367 -11.99 -18.04 -5.37
CA SER A 367 -11.43 -16.70 -5.08
C SER A 367 -9.90 -16.73 -5.11
N LEU A 368 -9.37 -17.22 -6.24
CA LEU A 368 -7.97 -17.18 -6.63
C LEU A 368 -7.41 -15.73 -6.54
N PRO A 369 -6.15 -15.51 -6.11
CA PRO A 369 -5.50 -14.19 -6.09
C PRO A 369 -5.13 -13.67 -7.50
N ILE A 370 -6.07 -13.75 -8.44
CA ILE A 370 -5.90 -13.30 -9.83
C ILE A 370 -5.67 -11.78 -9.87
N PHE A 371 -6.26 -11.03 -8.94
CA PHE A 371 -6.15 -9.59 -8.93
C PHE A 371 -4.77 -9.12 -8.48
N GLU A 372 -4.26 -9.65 -7.36
CA GLU A 372 -2.94 -9.32 -6.84
C GLU A 372 -1.84 -9.73 -7.82
N GLU A 373 -1.95 -10.94 -8.40
CA GLU A 373 -1.07 -11.42 -9.46
C GLU A 373 -1.03 -10.44 -10.65
N LYS A 374 -2.20 -10.05 -11.18
CA LYS A 374 -2.30 -9.06 -12.25
C LYS A 374 -1.75 -7.70 -11.85
N ALA A 375 -2.00 -7.24 -10.63
CA ALA A 375 -1.50 -5.97 -10.14
C ALA A 375 0.04 -5.97 -10.04
N PHE A 376 0.65 -7.05 -9.57
CA PHE A 376 2.12 -7.20 -9.57
C PHE A 376 2.68 -7.17 -10.99
N HIS A 377 2.03 -7.83 -11.94
CA HIS A 377 2.42 -7.77 -13.35
C HIS A 377 2.29 -6.36 -13.95
N LEU A 378 1.19 -5.65 -13.67
CA LEU A 378 1.00 -4.26 -14.12
C LEU A 378 2.07 -3.34 -13.56
N VAL A 379 2.32 -3.42 -12.25
CA VAL A 379 3.39 -2.64 -11.60
C VAL A 379 4.75 -2.94 -12.25
N ARG A 380 5.05 -4.22 -12.52
CA ARG A 380 6.28 -4.62 -13.21
C ARG A 380 6.40 -3.97 -14.60
N VAL A 381 5.33 -3.99 -15.39
CA VAL A 381 5.29 -3.40 -16.74
C VAL A 381 5.48 -1.88 -16.68
N VAL A 382 4.81 -1.21 -15.74
CA VAL A 382 4.92 0.25 -15.56
C VAL A 382 6.32 0.66 -15.07
N LEU A 383 6.99 -0.18 -14.30
CA LEU A 383 8.36 0.05 -13.81
C LEU A 383 9.46 -0.24 -14.84
N ASP A 384 9.16 -1.05 -15.87
CA ASP A 384 10.04 -1.23 -17.02
C ASP A 384 10.13 0.05 -17.88
N ASP A 385 9.10 0.91 -17.76
CA ASP A 385 9.08 2.23 -18.36
C ASP A 385 9.92 3.24 -17.53
N ARG A 386 10.93 3.81 -18.19
CA ARG A 386 12.21 4.28 -17.61
C ARG A 386 12.14 5.48 -16.65
N LEU A 387 10.94 5.99 -16.33
CA LEU A 387 10.74 7.28 -15.66
C LEU A 387 10.40 7.20 -14.15
N VAL A 388 9.91 6.07 -13.64
CA VAL A 388 9.38 5.96 -12.27
C VAL A 388 10.48 5.85 -11.20
N LEU A 389 11.63 5.25 -11.53
CA LEU A 389 12.74 4.98 -10.60
C LEU A 389 13.71 6.16 -10.42
N SER A 390 13.44 7.31 -11.06
CA SER A 390 14.34 8.48 -11.07
C SER A 390 14.43 9.23 -9.74
N SER A 391 13.52 8.97 -8.79
CA SER A 391 13.47 9.68 -7.51
C SER A 391 13.69 8.75 -6.32
N ALA A 392 14.67 9.08 -5.48
CA ALA A 392 15.08 8.26 -4.34
C ALA A 392 13.96 7.98 -3.31
N TRP A 393 13.03 8.91 -3.12
CA TRP A 393 11.92 8.74 -2.19
C TRP A 393 10.85 7.76 -2.72
N LYS A 394 10.58 7.76 -4.03
CA LYS A 394 9.66 6.81 -4.67
C LYS A 394 10.18 5.38 -4.56
N LEU A 395 11.50 5.24 -4.70
CA LEU A 395 12.20 3.96 -4.54
C LEU A 395 12.09 3.44 -3.10
N HIS A 396 12.21 4.33 -2.09
CA HIS A 396 12.06 3.98 -0.68
C HIS A 396 10.70 3.39 -0.36
N GLY A 397 9.62 4.04 -0.81
CA GLY A 397 8.26 3.55 -0.66
C GLY A 397 8.04 2.19 -1.32
N LEU A 398 8.59 2.00 -2.53
CA LEU A 398 8.48 0.74 -3.26
C LEU A 398 9.22 -0.41 -2.57
N VAL A 399 10.46 -0.18 -2.14
CA VAL A 399 11.24 -1.16 -1.35
C VAL A 399 10.48 -1.53 -0.10
N PHE A 400 9.93 -0.55 0.62
CA PHE A 400 9.15 -0.78 1.83
C PHE A 400 7.94 -1.68 1.57
N ALA A 401 7.16 -1.39 0.52
CA ALA A 401 5.99 -2.16 0.15
C ALA A 401 6.35 -3.61 -0.19
N LEU A 402 7.39 -3.83 -1.00
CA LEU A 402 7.85 -5.17 -1.37
C LEU A 402 8.33 -5.97 -0.15
N THR A 403 9.12 -5.36 0.74
CA THR A 403 9.58 -6.04 1.97
C THR A 403 8.41 -6.44 2.87
N ARG A 404 7.39 -5.57 3.00
CA ARG A 404 6.17 -5.87 3.76
C ARG A 404 5.38 -7.04 3.17
N TRP A 405 5.27 -7.11 1.84
CA TRP A 405 4.64 -8.23 1.16
C TRP A 405 5.40 -9.54 1.35
N LEU A 406 6.73 -9.53 1.16
CA LEU A 406 7.57 -10.72 1.35
C LEU A 406 7.43 -11.29 2.77
N SER A 407 7.47 -10.41 3.79
CA SER A 407 7.22 -10.80 5.18
C SER A 407 5.83 -11.39 5.36
N ALA A 408 4.77 -10.70 4.91
CA ALA A 408 3.39 -11.16 5.13
C ALA A 408 3.10 -12.52 4.47
N ILE A 409 3.60 -12.76 3.26
CA ILE A 409 3.44 -14.06 2.57
C ILE A 409 4.25 -15.13 3.30
N THR A 410 5.50 -14.84 3.65
CA THR A 410 6.37 -15.81 4.33
C THR A 410 5.81 -16.21 5.69
N ASP A 411 5.35 -15.24 6.48
CA ASP A 411 4.77 -15.50 7.80
C ASP A 411 3.50 -16.35 7.70
N HIS A 412 2.67 -16.14 6.66
CA HIS A 412 1.50 -16.97 6.39
C HIS A 412 1.87 -18.42 6.03
N GLU A 413 2.79 -18.62 5.08
CA GLU A 413 3.20 -19.97 4.67
C GLU A 413 3.89 -20.72 5.81
N MET A 414 4.73 -20.05 6.59
CA MET A 414 5.34 -20.64 7.78
C MET A 414 4.29 -21.05 8.81
N ALA A 415 3.23 -20.25 9.03
CA ALA A 415 2.13 -20.62 9.92
C ALA A 415 1.38 -21.85 9.41
N GLN A 416 1.09 -21.93 8.10
CA GLN A 416 0.45 -23.10 7.51
C GLN A 416 1.32 -24.37 7.60
N GLN A 417 2.63 -24.25 7.39
CA GLN A 417 3.58 -25.36 7.56
C GLN A 417 3.62 -25.88 9.00
N LEU A 418 3.50 -25.00 9.99
CA LEU A 418 3.42 -25.38 11.40
C LEU A 418 2.11 -26.10 11.75
N GLU A 419 0.99 -25.69 11.15
CA GLU A 419 -0.33 -26.30 11.39
C GLU A 419 -0.52 -27.64 10.68
N LEU A 420 -0.10 -27.73 9.41
CA LEU A 420 -0.36 -28.89 8.54
C LEU A 420 0.80 -29.89 8.49
N GLY A 421 1.97 -29.52 9.02
CA GLY A 421 3.15 -30.39 9.09
C GLY A 421 3.80 -30.66 7.71
N PRO A 422 4.66 -31.70 7.60
CA PRO A 422 5.48 -31.96 6.41
C PRO A 422 4.71 -32.37 5.14
N LEU A 423 3.37 -32.43 5.20
CA LEU A 423 2.49 -32.69 4.06
C LEU A 423 1.92 -31.39 3.45
N HIS A 424 2.26 -30.22 4.00
CA HIS A 424 1.85 -28.93 3.44
C HIS A 424 2.45 -28.73 2.05
N THR A 425 1.62 -28.77 1.03
CA THR A 425 1.98 -28.37 -0.33
C THR A 425 1.44 -26.97 -0.57
N VAL A 426 2.30 -26.09 -1.12
CA VAL A 426 1.89 -24.74 -1.49
C VAL A 426 0.71 -24.85 -2.45
N SER A 427 -0.40 -24.17 -2.12
CA SER A 427 -1.60 -24.23 -2.96
C SER A 427 -1.27 -23.75 -4.38
N THR A 428 -1.62 -24.57 -5.38
CA THR A 428 -1.49 -24.21 -6.81
C THR A 428 -2.21 -22.92 -7.15
N SER A 429 -3.22 -22.51 -6.36
CA SER A 429 -3.92 -21.24 -6.49
C SER A 429 -3.05 -20.02 -6.17
N MET A 430 -2.07 -20.15 -5.26
CA MET A 430 -1.23 -19.06 -4.77
C MET A 430 0.12 -19.00 -5.51
N ALA A 431 0.51 -20.10 -6.16
CA ALA A 431 1.77 -20.21 -6.89
C ALA A 431 1.95 -19.07 -7.92
N GLY A 432 0.91 -18.76 -8.72
CA GLY A 432 0.95 -17.68 -9.70
C GLY A 432 1.24 -16.31 -9.07
N MET A 433 0.61 -16.01 -7.93
CA MET A 433 0.87 -14.79 -7.17
C MET A 433 2.30 -14.73 -6.62
N TYR A 434 2.82 -15.85 -6.09
CA TYR A 434 4.19 -15.93 -5.57
C TYR A 434 5.23 -15.77 -6.68
N GLU A 435 4.98 -16.32 -7.86
CA GLU A 435 5.84 -16.08 -9.02
C GLU A 435 5.76 -14.63 -9.50
N ALA A 436 4.56 -14.04 -9.56
CA ALA A 436 4.38 -12.66 -9.98
C ALA A 436 5.10 -11.67 -9.04
N ILE A 437 5.02 -11.86 -7.72
CA ILE A 437 5.75 -11.00 -6.78
C ILE A 437 7.25 -11.25 -6.81
N ALA A 438 7.71 -12.50 -6.96
CA ALA A 438 9.13 -12.81 -7.11
C ALA A 438 9.72 -12.16 -8.36
N MET A 439 8.99 -12.18 -9.49
CA MET A 439 9.38 -11.49 -10.72
C MET A 439 9.39 -9.98 -10.57
N LEU A 440 8.43 -9.41 -9.84
CA LEU A 440 8.41 -7.97 -9.54
C LEU A 440 9.63 -7.58 -8.71
N VAL A 441 9.91 -8.32 -7.62
CA VAL A 441 11.09 -8.12 -6.77
C VAL A 441 12.37 -8.21 -7.60
N TYR A 442 12.49 -9.24 -8.44
CA TYR A 442 13.65 -9.42 -9.32
C TYR A 442 13.81 -8.25 -10.29
N THR A 443 12.71 -7.76 -10.88
CA THR A 443 12.73 -6.63 -11.82
C THR A 443 13.16 -5.34 -11.13
N VAL A 444 12.65 -5.06 -9.92
CA VAL A 444 12.97 -3.84 -9.16
C VAL A 444 14.41 -3.87 -8.66
N PHE A 445 14.82 -4.98 -8.05
CA PHE A 445 16.13 -5.11 -7.39
C PHE A 445 17.27 -5.44 -8.37
N GLY A 446 16.97 -6.13 -9.47
CA GLY A 446 17.91 -6.38 -10.56
C GLY A 446 18.12 -5.17 -11.47
N ASN A 447 17.33 -4.11 -11.32
CA ASN A 447 17.44 -2.92 -12.16
C ASN A 447 18.78 -2.19 -11.91
N ARG A 448 19.46 -1.78 -12.99
CA ARG A 448 20.72 -1.01 -12.91
C ARG A 448 20.60 0.27 -12.08
N PHE A 449 19.45 0.95 -12.10
CA PHE A 449 19.19 2.18 -11.36
C PHE A 449 19.05 1.91 -9.86
N PHE A 450 18.64 0.70 -9.47
CA PHE A 450 18.57 0.31 -8.07
C PHE A 450 19.94 0.41 -7.38
N ARG A 451 21.04 0.27 -8.12
CA ARG A 451 22.40 0.45 -7.59
C ARG A 451 22.67 1.85 -7.05
N GLU A 452 21.94 2.87 -7.53
CA GLU A 452 22.09 4.26 -7.06
C GLU A 452 21.58 4.45 -5.62
N ILE A 453 20.78 3.50 -5.10
CA ILE A 453 20.29 3.47 -3.73
C ILE A 453 21.41 3.34 -2.69
N GLU A 454 22.58 2.82 -3.08
CA GLU A 454 23.74 2.62 -2.20
C GLU A 454 24.20 3.95 -1.56
N ARG A 455 23.93 5.06 -2.25
CA ARG A 455 24.25 6.43 -1.78
C ARG A 455 23.21 6.99 -0.81
N GLN A 456 22.06 6.35 -0.64
CA GLN A 456 20.96 6.85 0.17
C GLN A 456 21.14 6.50 1.65
N PRO A 457 21.02 7.47 2.59
CA PRO A 457 21.21 7.21 4.02
C PRO A 457 20.28 6.13 4.59
N TRP A 458 19.02 6.11 4.13
CA TRP A 458 18.00 5.19 4.60
C TRP A 458 18.27 3.73 4.19
N TRP A 459 19.03 3.50 3.10
CA TRP A 459 19.33 2.15 2.62
C TRP A 459 20.23 1.38 3.57
N LYS A 460 21.25 2.03 4.14
CA LYS A 460 22.17 1.40 5.10
C LYS A 460 21.43 0.78 6.28
N LEU A 461 20.41 1.47 6.79
CA LEU A 461 19.58 1.02 7.91
C LEU A 461 18.62 -0.11 7.51
N ARG A 462 18.09 -0.08 6.27
CA ARG A 462 17.05 -1.03 5.82
C ARG A 462 17.60 -2.28 5.14
N ARG A 463 18.80 -2.23 4.55
CA ARG A 463 19.40 -3.33 3.79
C ARG A 463 19.38 -4.68 4.54
N PRO A 464 19.77 -4.78 5.83
CA PRO A 464 19.76 -6.08 6.52
C PRO A 464 18.38 -6.72 6.57
N LEU A 465 17.34 -5.90 6.82
CA LEU A 465 15.95 -6.36 6.82
C LEU A 465 15.52 -6.83 5.43
N VAL A 466 15.83 -6.06 4.38
CA VAL A 466 15.47 -6.45 3.00
C VAL A 466 16.14 -7.76 2.60
N VAL A 467 17.45 -7.93 2.89
CA VAL A 467 18.18 -9.16 2.59
C VAL A 467 17.59 -10.35 3.35
N SER A 468 17.27 -10.17 4.64
CA SER A 468 16.63 -11.18 5.46
C SER A 468 15.29 -11.62 4.85
N GLU A 469 14.39 -10.69 4.55
CA GLU A 469 13.06 -11.02 4.03
C GLU A 469 13.11 -11.65 2.63
N VAL A 470 14.03 -11.23 1.76
CA VAL A 470 14.23 -11.84 0.44
C VAL A 470 14.72 -13.29 0.57
N ASN A 471 15.68 -13.55 1.45
CA ASN A 471 16.19 -14.91 1.67
C ASN A 471 15.13 -15.80 2.35
N ARG A 472 14.41 -15.27 3.34
CA ARG A 472 13.31 -15.98 4.01
C ARG A 472 12.21 -16.38 3.03
N PHE A 473 11.82 -15.48 2.12
CA PHE A 473 10.81 -15.76 1.11
C PHE A 473 11.28 -16.83 0.11
N ASP A 474 12.53 -16.75 -0.37
CA ASP A 474 13.08 -17.75 -1.28
C ASP A 474 13.11 -19.15 -0.66
N LEU A 475 13.60 -19.25 0.59
CA LEU A 475 13.72 -20.51 1.32
C LEU A 475 12.37 -21.13 1.73
N ASN A 476 11.44 -20.33 2.22
CA ASN A 476 10.21 -20.85 2.83
C ASN A 476 8.99 -20.82 1.89
N VAL A 477 9.06 -20.11 0.77
CA VAL A 477 7.95 -19.97 -0.19
C VAL A 477 8.32 -20.52 -1.57
N LEU A 478 9.37 -19.99 -2.21
CA LEU A 478 9.71 -20.38 -3.60
C LEU A 478 10.29 -21.79 -3.73
N GLN A 479 11.13 -22.19 -2.78
CA GLN A 479 11.71 -23.55 -2.76
C GLN A 479 10.63 -24.62 -2.55
N PRO A 480 9.76 -24.53 -1.52
CA PRO A 480 8.65 -25.48 -1.35
C PRO A 480 7.62 -25.45 -2.49
N SER A 481 7.46 -24.31 -3.16
CA SER A 481 6.56 -24.21 -4.33
C SER A 481 7.18 -24.74 -5.62
N HIS A 482 8.42 -25.27 -5.60
CA HIS A 482 9.19 -25.71 -6.77
C HIS A 482 9.28 -24.65 -7.89
N SER A 483 9.31 -23.36 -7.54
CA SER A 483 9.37 -22.30 -8.54
C SER A 483 10.71 -22.32 -9.29
N GLN A 484 10.67 -22.04 -10.59
CA GLN A 484 11.87 -21.89 -11.42
C GLN A 484 12.74 -20.69 -11.00
N LEU A 485 12.18 -19.77 -10.21
CA LEU A 485 12.85 -18.58 -9.68
C LEU A 485 13.58 -18.85 -8.36
N SER A 486 13.43 -20.06 -7.81
CA SER A 486 14.13 -20.46 -6.59
C SER A 486 15.64 -20.25 -6.71
N GLY A 487 16.24 -19.62 -5.70
CA GLY A 487 17.66 -19.29 -5.65
C GLY A 487 18.05 -18.08 -6.51
N TRP A 488 17.18 -17.55 -7.38
CA TRP A 488 17.47 -16.33 -8.15
C TRP A 488 17.47 -15.11 -7.23
N LEU A 489 16.53 -15.06 -6.28
CA LEU A 489 16.47 -13.99 -5.29
C LEU A 489 17.67 -14.03 -4.34
N GLN A 490 18.12 -15.22 -3.95
CA GLN A 490 19.37 -15.38 -3.19
C GLN A 490 20.58 -14.88 -3.98
N LYS A 491 20.66 -15.17 -5.28
CA LYS A 491 21.72 -14.62 -6.13
C LYS A 491 21.70 -13.10 -6.20
N LEU A 492 20.52 -12.46 -6.20
CA LEU A 492 20.40 -11.00 -6.15
C LEU A 492 20.96 -10.43 -4.85
N THR A 493 20.72 -11.07 -3.69
CA THR A 493 21.26 -10.59 -2.40
C THR A 493 22.78 -10.68 -2.32
N MET A 494 23.43 -11.48 -3.19
CA MET A 494 24.89 -11.54 -3.35
C MET A 494 25.47 -10.46 -4.28
N THR A 495 24.65 -9.54 -4.79
CA THR A 495 25.09 -8.46 -5.68
C THR A 495 24.90 -7.08 -5.05
N ARG A 496 25.67 -6.07 -5.51
CA ARG A 496 25.42 -4.68 -5.11
C ARG A 496 24.04 -4.23 -5.61
N PRO A 497 23.24 -3.52 -4.79
CA PRO A 497 23.60 -2.83 -3.54
C PRO A 497 23.23 -3.60 -2.25
N PHE A 498 22.86 -4.88 -2.34
CA PHE A 498 22.49 -5.73 -1.19
C PHE A 498 23.70 -6.18 -0.38
N LEU A 499 24.84 -6.32 -1.04
CA LEU A 499 26.06 -6.73 -0.40
C LEU A 499 26.73 -5.56 0.35
N GLU A 500 27.25 -5.84 1.54
CA GLU A 500 28.11 -4.90 2.26
C GLU A 500 29.42 -4.68 1.51
N ILE A 501 29.91 -3.45 1.54
CA ILE A 501 31.21 -3.10 0.99
C ILE A 501 32.05 -2.40 2.05
N ASP A 502 33.34 -2.69 2.08
CA ASP A 502 34.29 -1.99 2.92
C ASP A 502 34.58 -0.58 2.39
N ASP A 503 35.36 0.20 3.15
CA ASP A 503 35.76 1.57 2.78
C ASP A 503 36.55 1.67 1.46
N LYS A 504 37.02 0.52 0.93
CA LYS A 504 37.74 0.40 -0.34
C LYS A 504 36.84 -0.12 -1.47
N GLY A 505 35.54 -0.29 -1.22
CA GLY A 505 34.58 -0.80 -2.19
C GLY A 505 34.70 -2.31 -2.44
N LYS A 506 35.35 -3.08 -1.56
CA LYS A 506 35.36 -4.53 -1.68
C LYS A 506 34.15 -5.15 -0.99
N PRO A 507 33.55 -6.19 -1.60
CA PRO A 507 32.46 -6.93 -1.00
C PRO A 507 32.85 -7.58 0.34
N ILE A 508 32.06 -7.35 1.40
CA ILE A 508 32.16 -8.00 2.70
C ILE A 508 31.19 -9.19 2.68
N PHE A 509 31.75 -10.41 2.66
CA PHE A 509 30.96 -11.64 2.68
C PHE A 509 30.92 -12.25 4.08
N THR A 510 29.74 -12.69 4.51
CA THR A 510 29.60 -13.52 5.71
C THR A 510 30.00 -14.97 5.42
N ARG A 511 30.37 -15.73 6.47
CA ARG A 511 30.80 -17.13 6.35
C ARG A 511 29.72 -18.01 5.68
N GLU A 512 28.45 -17.72 5.92
CA GLU A 512 27.30 -18.41 5.32
C GLU A 512 27.11 -18.07 3.84
N GLN A 513 27.31 -16.81 3.43
CA GLN A 513 27.26 -16.39 2.02
C GLN A 513 28.38 -16.99 1.18
N ILE A 514 29.56 -17.21 1.79
CA ILE A 514 30.67 -17.91 1.15
C ILE A 514 30.31 -19.38 0.89
N LEU A 515 29.53 -20.00 1.78
CA LEU A 515 29.10 -21.40 1.67
C LEU A 515 27.87 -21.58 0.76
N ALA A 516 27.08 -20.53 0.52
CA ALA A 516 25.83 -20.57 -0.23
C ALA A 516 25.97 -20.26 -1.74
N ILE A 517 27.17 -20.25 -2.31
CA ILE A 517 27.39 -20.08 -3.75
C ILE A 517 27.12 -21.43 -4.46
N PRO A 518 25.99 -21.65 -5.17
CA PRO A 518 25.71 -22.92 -5.80
C PRO A 518 26.12 -22.87 -7.28
N GLU A 519 27.13 -23.69 -7.59
CA GLU A 519 27.14 -24.64 -8.71
C GLU A 519 26.57 -24.14 -10.05
N ALA A 520 27.44 -23.69 -10.95
CA ALA A 520 27.44 -24.33 -12.27
C ALA A 520 28.49 -25.43 -12.18
N LEU A 521 28.08 -26.63 -11.75
CA LEU A 521 28.93 -27.81 -11.95
C LEU A 521 29.25 -27.87 -13.45
N PRO A 522 30.53 -28.03 -13.81
CA PRO A 522 30.93 -28.01 -15.21
C PRO A 522 30.34 -29.24 -15.89
N ILE A 523 30.07 -29.15 -17.19
CA ILE A 523 29.92 -30.35 -18.01
C ILE A 523 31.33 -30.95 -18.09
N VAL A 524 31.59 -31.99 -17.30
CA VAL A 524 32.83 -32.76 -17.31
C VAL A 524 32.46 -34.19 -17.58
N GLN A 525 32.94 -34.72 -18.69
CA GLN A 525 32.60 -36.07 -19.15
C GLN A 525 33.46 -37.14 -18.45
N SER A 526 34.46 -36.71 -17.69
CA SER A 526 35.34 -37.60 -16.92
C SER A 526 35.36 -37.23 -15.43
N ARG A 527 35.50 -38.25 -14.58
CA ARG A 527 35.73 -38.07 -13.13
C ARG A 527 37.01 -37.27 -12.85
N GLY A 528 38.00 -37.36 -13.73
CA GLY A 528 39.21 -36.52 -13.69
C GLY A 528 38.91 -35.05 -13.99
N GLY A 529 37.98 -34.76 -14.90
CA GLY A 529 37.57 -33.38 -15.23
C GLY A 529 36.88 -32.71 -14.05
N LEU A 530 35.98 -33.42 -13.36
CA LEU A 530 35.35 -32.92 -12.13
C LEU A 530 36.38 -32.57 -11.06
N PHE A 531 37.41 -33.40 -10.91
CA PHE A 531 38.50 -33.15 -9.99
C PHE A 531 39.32 -31.91 -10.37
N VAL A 532 39.73 -31.77 -11.63
CA VAL A 532 40.50 -30.60 -12.11
C VAL A 532 39.71 -29.31 -11.92
N TRP A 533 38.40 -29.35 -12.14
CA TRP A 533 37.52 -28.21 -11.92
C TRP A 533 37.37 -27.84 -10.44
N LEU A 534 37.04 -28.82 -9.58
CA LEU A 534 36.95 -28.60 -8.13
C LEU A 534 38.27 -28.06 -7.59
N SER A 535 39.39 -28.62 -8.04
CA SER A 535 40.71 -28.15 -7.65
C SER A 535 41.01 -26.76 -8.17
N THR A 536 40.58 -26.39 -9.39
CA THR A 536 40.73 -25.01 -9.88
C THR A 536 39.94 -24.02 -9.02
N MET A 537 38.73 -24.38 -8.61
CA MET A 537 37.91 -23.56 -7.70
C MET A 537 38.53 -23.45 -6.31
N LEU A 538 39.04 -24.56 -5.80
CA LEU A 538 39.68 -24.66 -4.50
C LEU A 538 41.10 -24.12 -4.50
N SER A 539 41.78 -23.99 -5.65
CA SER A 539 43.14 -23.43 -5.78
C SER A 539 43.20 -21.92 -5.60
N ALA A 540 42.05 -21.26 -5.40
CA ALA A 540 42.00 -19.96 -4.72
C ALA A 540 42.36 -20.07 -3.22
N GLN A 541 42.49 -21.30 -2.68
CA GLN A 541 42.94 -21.63 -1.33
C GLN A 541 44.12 -22.64 -1.39
N VAL A 542 45.19 -22.32 -0.67
CA VAL A 542 46.57 -22.82 -0.89
C VAL A 542 46.88 -24.16 -0.15
N TYR A 543 45.93 -25.04 0.15
CA TYR A 543 46.16 -26.12 1.15
C TYR A 543 45.88 -27.55 0.71
N VAL A 544 46.31 -27.97 -0.50
CA VAL A 544 46.41 -29.41 -0.81
C VAL A 544 47.87 -29.76 -1.11
N ASP A 545 48.44 -30.64 -0.31
CA ASP A 545 49.79 -31.18 -0.49
C ASP A 545 49.87 -32.04 -1.77
N ASP A 546 50.83 -31.71 -2.65
CA ASP A 546 51.02 -32.37 -3.96
C ASP A 546 51.30 -33.87 -3.81
N SER A 547 51.87 -34.31 -2.68
CA SER A 547 52.20 -35.71 -2.42
C SER A 547 50.95 -36.56 -2.13
N THR A 548 50.04 -36.02 -1.31
CA THR A 548 48.73 -36.62 -1.02
C THR A 548 47.91 -36.74 -2.30
N PHE A 549 47.99 -35.72 -3.15
CA PHE A 549 47.28 -35.71 -4.42
C PHE A 549 47.81 -36.74 -5.43
N ARG A 550 49.14 -36.83 -5.59
CA ARG A 550 49.77 -37.85 -6.43
C ARG A 550 49.34 -39.27 -6.03
N ASN A 551 49.32 -39.55 -4.73
CA ASN A 551 48.94 -40.87 -4.22
C ASN A 551 47.46 -41.19 -4.50
N TYR A 552 46.57 -40.20 -4.36
CA TYR A 552 45.17 -40.38 -4.74
C TYR A 552 44.99 -40.72 -6.22
N LEU A 553 45.71 -40.05 -7.12
CA LEU A 553 45.66 -40.34 -8.55
C LEU A 553 46.16 -41.74 -8.85
N LEU A 554 47.28 -42.16 -8.28
CA LEU A 554 47.81 -43.51 -8.49
C LEU A 554 46.80 -44.58 -8.06
N VAL A 555 46.26 -44.49 -6.83
CA VAL A 555 45.22 -45.42 -6.35
C VAL A 555 44.03 -45.49 -7.30
N ARG A 556 43.61 -44.34 -7.86
CA ARG A 556 42.44 -44.28 -8.72
C ARG A 556 42.67 -44.86 -10.11
N TYR A 557 43.89 -44.78 -10.61
CA TYR A 557 44.31 -45.37 -11.86
C TYR A 557 45.05 -46.69 -11.64
N HIS A 558 44.67 -47.43 -10.58
CA HIS A 558 45.17 -48.78 -10.28
C HIS A 558 46.71 -48.87 -10.17
N ASP A 559 47.32 -47.85 -9.60
CA ASP A 559 48.77 -47.66 -9.45
C ASP A 559 49.55 -47.67 -10.77
N GLU A 560 48.88 -47.37 -11.89
CA GLU A 560 49.50 -47.19 -13.20
C GLU A 560 49.78 -45.69 -13.47
N PRO A 561 51.01 -45.20 -13.25
CA PRO A 561 51.34 -43.78 -13.39
C PRO A 561 51.18 -43.27 -14.83
N GLN A 562 51.33 -44.12 -15.84
CA GLN A 562 51.11 -43.78 -17.24
C GLN A 562 49.62 -43.53 -17.52
N ALA A 563 48.74 -44.42 -17.06
CA ALA A 563 47.29 -44.26 -17.20
C ALA A 563 46.77 -43.05 -16.42
N ALA A 564 47.32 -42.80 -15.23
CA ALA A 564 47.01 -41.61 -14.43
C ALA A 564 47.37 -40.32 -15.15
N THR A 565 48.56 -40.27 -15.74
CA THR A 565 49.04 -39.08 -16.47
C THR A 565 48.18 -38.82 -17.69
N LEU A 566 47.89 -39.86 -18.47
CA LEU A 566 47.01 -39.80 -19.64
C LEU A 566 45.61 -39.29 -19.28
N GLY A 567 45.00 -39.88 -18.25
CA GLY A 567 43.66 -39.53 -17.81
C GLY A 567 43.53 -38.09 -17.30
N VAL A 568 44.57 -37.58 -16.63
CA VAL A 568 44.61 -36.19 -16.13
C VAL A 568 44.78 -35.18 -17.27
N VAL A 569 45.60 -35.49 -18.28
CA VAL A 569 45.77 -34.63 -19.46
C VAL A 569 44.46 -34.52 -20.25
N VAL A 570 43.82 -35.65 -20.55
CA VAL A 570 42.54 -35.67 -21.28
C VAL A 570 41.44 -34.93 -20.50
N ALA A 571 41.37 -35.13 -19.18
CA ALA A 571 40.46 -34.42 -18.29
C ALA A 571 40.66 -32.90 -18.29
N ALA A 572 41.91 -32.42 -18.36
CA ALA A 572 42.19 -30.99 -18.40
C ALA A 572 41.75 -30.34 -19.71
N PHE A 573 41.90 -31.04 -20.84
CA PHE A 573 41.36 -30.60 -22.12
C PHE A 573 39.82 -30.59 -22.13
N ASP A 574 39.17 -31.60 -21.57
CA ASP A 574 37.72 -31.66 -21.42
C ASP A 574 37.19 -30.46 -20.61
N VAL A 575 37.80 -30.16 -19.45
CA VAL A 575 37.47 -28.98 -18.64
C VAL A 575 37.69 -27.68 -19.41
N LEU A 576 38.79 -27.56 -20.16
CA LEU A 576 39.10 -26.35 -20.92
C LEU A 576 38.14 -26.15 -22.10
N VAL A 577 37.81 -27.21 -22.84
CA VAL A 577 36.88 -27.17 -23.97
C VAL A 577 35.46 -26.87 -23.51
N ASN A 578 35.01 -27.47 -22.40
CA ASN A 578 33.66 -27.22 -21.89
C ASN A 578 33.54 -25.89 -21.13
N SER A 579 34.66 -25.30 -20.68
CA SER A 579 34.67 -23.95 -20.07
C SER A 579 34.91 -22.81 -21.07
N ALA A 580 35.30 -23.10 -22.31
CA ALA A 580 35.69 -22.11 -23.32
C ALA A 580 34.53 -21.44 -24.10
N PRO A 581 33.44 -22.12 -24.51
CA PRO A 581 32.35 -21.46 -25.24
C PRO A 581 31.14 -21.15 -24.33
N GLY A 582 30.88 -19.87 -24.10
CA GLY A 582 29.54 -19.33 -23.87
C GLY A 582 28.87 -19.46 -22.49
N GLN A 583 29.32 -20.33 -21.57
CA GLN A 583 28.59 -20.56 -20.29
C GLN A 583 29.35 -20.23 -18.99
N GLY A 584 30.61 -19.82 -19.04
CA GLY A 584 31.41 -19.45 -17.85
C GLY A 584 31.63 -17.94 -17.71
N THR A 585 31.80 -17.43 -16.48
CA THR A 585 32.24 -16.04 -16.27
C THR A 585 33.69 -15.86 -16.79
N PRO A 586 34.06 -14.68 -17.33
CA PRO A 586 35.44 -14.43 -17.81
C PRO A 586 36.53 -14.64 -16.74
N HIS A 587 36.15 -14.57 -15.45
CA HIS A 587 37.03 -14.82 -14.32
C HIS A 587 37.31 -16.33 -14.15
N LEU A 588 36.29 -17.18 -14.26
CA LEU A 588 36.46 -18.63 -14.19
C LEU A 588 37.39 -19.15 -15.30
N GLN A 589 37.23 -18.63 -16.52
CA GLN A 589 38.12 -18.99 -17.63
C GLN A 589 39.58 -18.62 -17.35
N LYS A 590 39.84 -17.50 -16.67
CA LYS A 590 41.20 -17.12 -16.26
C LYS A 590 41.76 -18.06 -15.19
N LEU A 591 40.94 -18.49 -14.23
CA LEU A 591 41.36 -19.43 -13.18
C LEU A 591 41.69 -20.81 -13.74
N VAL A 592 40.80 -21.37 -14.57
CA VAL A 592 41.01 -22.67 -15.25
C VAL A 592 42.28 -22.64 -16.10
N ARG A 593 42.47 -21.58 -16.90
CA ARG A 593 43.71 -21.40 -17.67
C ARG A 593 44.94 -21.30 -16.77
N SER A 594 44.85 -20.54 -15.68
CA SER A 594 45.97 -20.39 -14.74
C SER A 594 46.36 -21.72 -14.08
N PHE A 595 45.40 -22.52 -13.63
CA PHE A 595 45.67 -23.83 -13.03
C PHE A 595 46.30 -24.80 -14.04
N ILE A 596 45.73 -24.89 -15.25
CA ILE A 596 46.24 -25.76 -16.33
C ILE A 596 47.64 -25.35 -16.78
N CYS A 597 47.94 -24.05 -16.86
CA CYS A 597 49.26 -23.59 -17.28
C CYS A 597 50.32 -23.68 -16.18
N ASN A 598 49.96 -23.44 -14.91
CA ASN A 598 50.95 -23.24 -13.85
C ASN A 598 51.07 -24.41 -12.87
N ARG A 599 49.97 -25.10 -12.55
CA ARG A 599 49.95 -26.14 -11.50
C ARG A 599 49.94 -27.55 -12.08
N LEU A 600 49.13 -27.76 -13.12
CA LEU A 600 49.00 -29.06 -13.76
C LEU A 600 50.33 -29.64 -14.30
N PRO A 601 51.24 -28.85 -14.89
CA PRO A 601 52.53 -29.39 -15.37
C PRO A 601 53.41 -29.91 -14.23
N LEU A 602 53.33 -29.33 -13.04
CA LEU A 602 54.10 -29.78 -11.86
C LEU A 602 53.60 -31.15 -11.36
N ILE A 603 52.28 -31.35 -11.38
CA ILE A 603 51.65 -32.62 -11.03
C ILE A 603 52.02 -33.69 -12.05
N ILE A 604 51.91 -33.37 -13.34
CA ILE A 604 52.30 -34.28 -14.44
C ILE A 604 53.79 -34.62 -14.35
N SER A 605 54.65 -33.64 -14.07
CA SER A 605 56.07 -33.86 -13.83
C SER A 605 56.31 -34.86 -12.70
N SER A 606 55.62 -34.68 -11.57
CA SER A 606 55.75 -35.61 -10.45
C SER A 606 55.26 -37.02 -10.77
N LEU A 607 54.20 -37.19 -11.57
CA LEU A 607 53.73 -38.50 -12.00
C LEU A 607 54.66 -39.15 -13.03
N ALA A 608 55.21 -38.36 -13.96
CA ALA A 608 56.13 -38.81 -14.99
C ALA A 608 57.47 -39.31 -14.41
N THR A 609 57.88 -38.84 -13.23
CA THR A 609 59.05 -39.43 -12.53
C THR A 609 58.86 -40.90 -12.13
N LEU A 610 57.62 -41.38 -12.12
CA LEU A 610 57.27 -42.76 -11.75
C LEU A 610 57.05 -43.67 -12.97
N THR A 611 57.19 -43.15 -14.20
CA THR A 611 56.97 -43.93 -15.43
C THR A 611 58.31 -44.38 -16.07
N PRO A 612 58.43 -45.61 -16.60
CA PRO A 612 59.66 -46.09 -17.23
C PRO A 612 59.98 -45.45 -18.59
N THR A 613 59.01 -44.79 -19.22
CA THR A 613 59.07 -44.35 -20.62
C THR A 613 59.03 -42.82 -20.72
N GLY A 614 60.21 -42.19 -20.63
CA GLY A 614 60.51 -40.93 -21.33
C GLY A 614 59.69 -39.69 -20.94
N GLY A 615 59.79 -39.25 -19.69
CA GLY A 615 59.52 -37.85 -19.28
C GLY A 615 58.12 -37.30 -19.61
N ILE A 616 57.94 -35.99 -19.38
CA ILE A 616 56.66 -35.30 -19.57
C ILE A 616 56.25 -35.28 -21.04
N GLU A 617 57.20 -35.10 -21.96
CA GLU A 617 56.95 -34.99 -23.40
C GLU A 617 56.42 -36.30 -24.01
N GLY A 618 56.91 -37.47 -23.56
CA GLY A 618 56.41 -38.76 -23.99
C GLY A 618 54.97 -38.99 -23.56
N CYS A 619 54.65 -38.63 -22.30
CA CYS A 619 53.30 -38.76 -21.76
C CYS A 619 52.29 -37.85 -22.46
N ILE A 620 52.67 -36.62 -22.79
CA ILE A 620 51.81 -35.68 -23.55
C ILE A 620 51.60 -36.18 -24.98
N SER A 621 52.65 -36.68 -25.64
CA SER A 621 52.56 -37.20 -27.02
C SER A 621 51.64 -38.42 -27.10
N MET A 622 51.73 -39.33 -26.14
CA MET A 622 50.80 -40.46 -26.03
C MET A 622 49.36 -40.02 -25.79
N ALA A 623 49.15 -38.99 -24.96
CA ALA A 623 47.83 -38.45 -24.70
C ALA A 623 47.20 -37.85 -25.96
N LEU A 624 47.95 -37.07 -26.73
CA LEU A 624 47.47 -36.52 -27.99
C LEU A 624 47.21 -37.59 -29.05
N ALA A 625 47.99 -38.68 -29.06
CA ALA A 625 47.79 -39.80 -29.99
C ALA A 625 46.48 -40.58 -29.72
N SER A 626 45.94 -40.52 -28.50
CA SER A 626 44.68 -41.19 -28.11
C SER A 626 43.41 -40.40 -28.46
N ILE A 627 43.55 -39.16 -28.95
CA ILE A 627 42.43 -38.29 -29.32
C ILE A 627 42.13 -38.47 -30.81
N GLU A 628 41.00 -39.10 -31.16
CA GLU A 628 40.55 -39.18 -32.55
C GLU A 628 40.13 -37.79 -33.06
N LEU A 629 40.97 -37.16 -33.89
CA LEU A 629 40.64 -35.94 -34.60
C LEU A 629 39.75 -36.29 -35.80
N GLY A 630 38.43 -36.22 -35.64
CA GLY A 630 37.51 -36.20 -36.77
C GLY A 630 37.78 -34.99 -37.69
N PRO A 631 37.46 -35.06 -39.00
CA PRO A 631 37.76 -33.98 -39.94
C PRO A 631 37.04 -32.69 -39.51
N VAL A 632 37.83 -31.63 -39.28
CA VAL A 632 37.33 -30.29 -38.99
C VAL A 632 36.66 -29.74 -40.24
N THR A 633 35.35 -29.51 -40.20
CA THR A 633 34.65 -28.72 -41.22
C THR A 633 35.23 -27.31 -41.25
N PRO A 634 35.69 -26.79 -42.40
CA PRO A 634 36.21 -25.43 -42.48
C PRO A 634 35.14 -24.44 -42.00
N TRP A 635 35.51 -23.55 -41.07
CA TRP A 635 34.65 -22.44 -40.69
C TRP A 635 34.33 -21.61 -41.93
N ALA A 636 33.04 -21.51 -42.26
CA ALA A 636 32.56 -20.57 -43.27
C ALA A 636 32.97 -19.14 -42.85
N PRO A 637 33.51 -18.31 -43.77
CA PRO A 637 33.89 -16.95 -43.44
C PRO A 637 32.65 -16.15 -43.03
N ARG A 638 32.63 -15.64 -41.79
CA ARG A 638 31.63 -14.64 -41.38
C ARG A 638 31.84 -13.39 -42.22
N GLN A 639 30.87 -13.10 -43.08
CA GLN A 639 30.73 -11.83 -43.77
C GLN A 639 30.73 -10.69 -42.74
N GLN A 640 31.49 -9.64 -43.04
CA GLN A 640 31.36 -8.34 -42.37
C GLN A 640 29.92 -7.84 -42.52
N ARG A 641 29.26 -7.57 -41.39
CA ARG A 641 28.27 -6.50 -41.22
C ARG A 641 28.08 -6.20 -39.75
#